data_AF-A0AAV0XXW3-F1
#
_entry.id   AF-A0AAV0XXW3-F1
#
_cell.length_a   1.000
_cell.length_b   1.000
_cell.length_c   1.000
_cell.angle_alpha   90.00
_cell.angle_beta   90.00
_cell.angle_gamma   90.00
#
_symmetry.space_group_name_H-M   'P 1'
#
loop_
_entity.id
_entity.type
_entity.pdbx_description
1 polymer ?
#
loop_
_entity_poly.entity_id
_entity_poly.type
_entity_poly.pdbx_seq_one_letter_code
_entity_poly.pdbx_strand_id
1 'polypeptide(L)'
;MSNAPEKDLAGLEQQLAAPDLQNTNAKIQGSTSVLKSKKTETKKNEKAPKQQKSVEDNSKQQGKFVELPGAEMGKVVVRFPPEASGYLHIGHAKAALLNQHYQLAFNGRLIMRFDDTNPAKEKEDFEKVILEDVEMLKIKPDIFTYTSDHFDKMLDICENGMLKEGLAYVDDTDGDKIRLEREQRIDSINRNNSIEKNLELWKQMVLGTEIGIKCCVRAKIDMQSANGCLRDPTIYRCKPESHPRTGDKYKVYPCYDLACPIIDSLEGVTHCLRTTEYTDRDAQYYWFCDALKLGTRSNETRPYVWSYSRLNMTNTVLSKRKLTWFVEQGHVDGWDDPRMPTVRGVFRRGMQVEALKQFIVAQGSSRTVTAMQWDKIWSLNRSIVDSIAPRHTALLLSNSNKENVVLSYPPVEVVVENVEKPYKIDNVPKHPKNSQLGLKNCVWAAPTILINYSDAELLEVGRRATFINWGNLLITRIERNQNNNKIERIHAVSDLENTDFKSTVKVTWLPKTDYSESEEVLPILVPVVCVYFDHLISKAVLAKDDDFKQYLNTENSRWELQMIGDSELKDLKKGDVIQLQRRGYFICDSTYQPYNIHTGKETPLVLFNIPDGHTKSETSITTSNFKDKKSKKKESIAVATTKTSDSANTKKVTKLGLEVLKISENLGEWYSQVLVKGEMIEYYDVSGCYVLRPWAYRIWELIQEWFDARIKRKPLNIRNCYFPMFVSQGALEREKEHIADFAPEVAWVTKSGETDLAEPIAIRPTSETGMYPAFAKWIQSYRDLPLKLNQWNSVVRWEFKHPQPFLRTREFLWQEGHNAYATREEAERDVLITLGYYEYVYKNMLAVPVIKGKKTEKEKFAGGIFTTTCEAYVASSGRAIQGATSHYLGTNFAKMFDVHFEHPDTHEKSFVHQISFGMTTRTIGVMVMVHGDDRGLVLPPRVASIQVIIVPCGVGVSTANEVKDNLTRTCLDVCNRLKGDSLIETDDENDNSVIQHRNSSLMIRADTDLRDNYSPGWKFNHWELKGVPLRLEIGPKDLDRNQMVAVRRDNGDKLTIPLEGRPNDGGNDKMVVRITELLNQIQQDMYNKAEQEMKENVVICRKWSECAAQLAAKHLLLIPFCGRPICEDNIKRDTTLDDGTADVGASTMGAKSLCVPFEQPKGADILKSNDQCIHPECGQPAGSFTLFGRSY
;
A
#
# COMPACT_ATOMS: atom_id res chain seq x y z
N MET A 1 21.02 -6.75 -70.54
CA MET A 1 21.31 -8.20 -70.37
C MET A 1 22.11 -8.37 -69.09
N SER A 2 21.91 -9.51 -68.39
CA SER A 2 22.87 -10.23 -67.54
C SER A 2 24.03 -9.50 -66.80
N ASN A 3 24.06 -9.73 -65.48
CA ASN A 3 25.24 -9.98 -64.62
C ASN A 3 26.08 -8.79 -64.08
N ALA A 4 26.04 -8.63 -62.74
CA ALA A 4 27.14 -8.88 -61.78
C ALA A 4 28.61 -8.93 -62.30
N PRO A 5 29.62 -8.41 -61.56
CA PRO A 5 29.85 -8.79 -60.16
C PRO A 5 30.29 -7.67 -59.18
N GLU A 6 30.65 -8.07 -57.96
CA GLU A 6 31.00 -7.26 -56.78
C GLU A 6 32.44 -6.70 -56.81
N LYS A 7 32.67 -5.55 -56.15
CA LYS A 7 33.62 -5.46 -55.00
C LYS A 7 33.62 -4.13 -54.23
N ASP A 8 33.88 -4.27 -52.93
CA ASP A 8 34.58 -3.38 -51.97
C ASP A 8 34.15 -1.89 -51.76
N LEU A 9 33.59 -1.68 -50.56
CA LEU A 9 33.99 -0.68 -49.55
C LEU A 9 33.91 0.84 -49.81
N ALA A 10 32.91 1.44 -49.14
CA ALA A 10 33.00 2.58 -48.20
C ALA A 10 33.55 3.96 -48.65
N GLY A 11 32.77 5.01 -48.39
CA GLY A 11 33.26 6.39 -48.34
C GLY A 11 32.15 7.45 -48.43
N LEU A 12 32.23 8.48 -47.58
CA LEU A 12 31.38 9.68 -47.68
C LEU A 12 31.71 10.48 -48.94
N GLU A 13 30.77 11.27 -49.45
CA GLU A 13 31.15 12.57 -50.03
C GLU A 13 30.09 13.67 -49.80
N GLN A 14 30.44 14.89 -50.17
CA GLN A 14 29.88 16.14 -49.67
C GLN A 14 29.77 17.18 -50.79
N GLN A 15 28.71 17.98 -50.78
CA GLN A 15 28.67 19.37 -51.26
C GLN A 15 28.94 19.76 -52.74
N LEU A 16 28.02 20.62 -53.25
CA LEU A 16 28.26 21.73 -54.21
C LEU A 16 28.55 21.32 -55.68
N ALA A 17 28.34 22.18 -56.69
CA ALA A 17 28.01 23.62 -56.69
C ALA A 17 26.87 24.00 -57.67
N ALA A 18 26.54 25.29 -57.73
CA ALA A 18 25.52 25.96 -58.57
C ALA A 18 26.16 26.53 -59.87
N PRO A 19 25.56 27.43 -60.70
CA PRO A 19 24.23 28.08 -60.63
C PRO A 19 23.46 28.18 -61.98
N ASP A 20 22.27 28.83 -61.99
CA ASP A 20 22.04 30.01 -62.87
C ASP A 20 20.81 30.88 -62.49
N LEU A 21 20.48 31.91 -63.29
CA LEU A 21 19.77 33.16 -62.93
C LEU A 21 18.27 33.31 -63.33
N GLN A 22 17.49 34.00 -62.47
CA GLN A 22 16.41 35.01 -62.78
C GLN A 22 15.15 34.58 -63.59
N ASN A 23 13.97 35.25 -63.58
CA ASN A 23 13.40 36.43 -62.88
C ASN A 23 11.85 36.20 -62.70
N THR A 24 11.27 36.22 -61.49
CA THR A 24 10.61 37.35 -60.77
C THR A 24 9.39 38.04 -61.38
N ASN A 25 8.27 38.04 -60.64
CA ASN A 25 7.41 39.20 -60.34
C ASN A 25 6.79 38.98 -58.95
N ALA A 26 7.04 39.79 -57.90
CA ALA A 26 6.64 41.19 -57.65
C ALA A 26 5.21 41.28 -57.09
N LYS A 27 4.84 41.99 -56.00
CA LYS A 27 5.42 42.99 -55.03
C LYS A 27 4.49 42.94 -53.76
N ILE A 28 4.56 43.61 -52.59
CA ILE A 28 5.35 44.60 -51.77
C ILE A 28 4.66 44.55 -50.36
N GLN A 29 5.15 44.83 -49.14
CA GLN A 29 6.42 45.08 -48.39
C GLN A 29 6.08 44.78 -46.88
N GLY A 30 6.97 44.81 -45.87
CA GLY A 30 8.43 45.01 -45.82
C GLY A 30 8.97 45.02 -44.37
N SER A 31 10.28 44.76 -44.23
CA SER A 31 11.27 45.44 -43.33
C SER A 31 11.05 45.58 -41.80
N THR A 32 12.01 45.30 -40.89
CA THR A 32 13.39 44.74 -41.04
C THR A 32 14.05 44.39 -39.67
N SER A 33 14.79 43.27 -39.63
CA SER A 33 16.14 43.08 -39.01
C SER A 33 16.36 43.23 -37.46
N VAL A 34 17.49 42.85 -36.81
CA VAL A 34 18.84 42.43 -37.30
C VAL A 34 19.67 41.51 -36.34
N LEU A 35 20.48 40.63 -36.94
CA LEU A 35 21.77 39.97 -36.53
C LEU A 35 22.09 39.31 -35.15
N LYS A 36 22.28 37.97 -35.23
CA LYS A 36 23.45 37.12 -34.86
C LYS A 36 24.70 37.71 -34.16
N SER A 37 25.33 36.93 -33.26
CA SER A 37 26.70 36.34 -33.44
C SER A 37 27.12 35.33 -32.33
N LYS A 38 28.25 34.62 -32.53
CA LYS A 38 28.91 33.66 -31.60
C LYS A 38 30.45 33.75 -31.75
N LYS A 39 31.23 33.73 -30.67
CA LYS A 39 32.60 33.14 -30.59
C LYS A 39 33.12 33.06 -29.13
N THR A 40 34.38 32.65 -28.93
CA THR A 40 34.86 31.83 -27.80
C THR A 40 36.04 32.43 -27.00
N GLU A 41 36.25 31.91 -25.76
CA GLU A 41 37.50 31.94 -24.94
C GLU A 41 38.01 33.33 -24.46
N THR A 42 38.45 33.58 -23.21
CA THR A 42 39.36 32.81 -22.31
C THR A 42 39.09 33.10 -20.80
N LYS A 43 39.92 32.59 -19.87
CA LYS A 43 39.76 32.70 -18.39
C LYS A 43 40.53 33.87 -17.74
N LYS A 44 39.94 34.54 -16.74
CA LYS A 44 40.54 34.75 -15.39
C LYS A 44 39.56 35.38 -14.36
N ASN A 45 39.99 35.40 -13.09
CA ASN A 45 39.23 35.65 -11.86
C ASN A 45 38.59 37.04 -11.74
N GLU A 46 37.42 37.15 -11.08
CA GLU A 46 37.31 37.63 -9.68
C GLU A 46 35.89 37.42 -9.08
N LYS A 47 35.73 37.67 -7.77
CA LYS A 47 34.46 37.64 -7.00
C LYS A 47 34.26 39.04 -6.42
N ALA A 48 33.07 39.60 -6.14
CA ALA A 48 31.70 39.09 -5.92
C ALA A 48 30.71 40.26 -6.24
N PRO A 49 29.43 40.28 -5.80
CA PRO A 49 28.51 39.21 -5.36
C PRO A 49 27.31 39.07 -6.32
N LYS A 50 26.38 38.13 -6.04
CA LYS A 50 25.05 38.11 -6.67
C LYS A 50 23.93 37.92 -5.66
N GLN A 51 22.82 38.59 -5.94
CA GLN A 51 21.61 38.63 -5.13
C GLN A 51 20.87 37.28 -5.13
N GLN A 52 19.95 37.11 -4.18
CA GLN A 52 19.10 35.92 -4.03
C GLN A 52 18.29 35.67 -5.32
N LYS A 53 18.21 34.41 -5.74
CA LYS A 53 17.17 33.95 -6.69
C LYS A 53 15.96 33.42 -5.93
N SER A 54 14.77 33.62 -6.51
CA SER A 54 13.49 33.12 -6.04
C SER A 54 13.41 31.59 -6.06
N VAL A 55 12.50 31.05 -5.24
CA VAL A 55 12.23 29.60 -5.14
C VAL A 55 11.11 29.23 -6.11
N GLU A 56 11.47 29.02 -7.38
CA GLU A 56 10.61 28.43 -8.39
C GLU A 56 11.36 27.34 -9.15
N ASP A 57 11.54 26.17 -8.51
CA ASP A 57 11.46 24.89 -9.22
C ASP A 57 11.24 23.75 -8.21
N ASN A 58 10.03 23.16 -8.27
CA ASN A 58 9.63 21.94 -7.55
C ASN A 58 8.28 21.50 -8.14
N SER A 59 8.32 20.83 -9.28
CA SER A 59 7.14 20.37 -10.03
C SER A 59 6.34 19.35 -9.20
N LYS A 60 5.28 19.84 -8.53
CA LYS A 60 4.45 19.04 -7.63
C LYS A 60 3.70 17.94 -8.36
N GLN A 61 3.57 16.78 -7.70
CA GLN A 61 2.53 15.80 -7.99
C GLN A 61 1.15 16.46 -7.81
N GLN A 62 0.52 16.88 -8.89
CA GLN A 62 -0.87 17.34 -8.87
C GLN A 62 -1.80 16.12 -8.89
N GLY A 63 -2.85 16.14 -8.08
CA GLY A 63 -3.87 15.09 -8.11
C GLY A 63 -4.62 15.11 -9.45
N LYS A 64 -5.15 13.97 -9.89
CA LYS A 64 -5.98 13.93 -11.10
C LYS A 64 -7.32 14.63 -10.84
N PHE A 65 -7.37 15.90 -11.20
CA PHE A 65 -8.61 16.67 -11.29
C PHE A 65 -9.47 16.18 -12.44
N VAL A 66 -10.77 16.44 -12.31
CA VAL A 66 -11.77 16.22 -13.35
C VAL A 66 -11.84 17.45 -14.24
N GLU A 67 -11.81 17.21 -15.53
CA GLU A 67 -12.24 18.19 -16.53
C GLU A 67 -13.75 18.38 -16.41
N LEU A 68 -14.18 19.60 -16.08
CA LEU A 68 -15.59 19.93 -15.89
C LEU A 68 -16.26 20.06 -17.28
N PRO A 69 -17.27 19.24 -17.63
CA PRO A 69 -17.84 19.21 -18.97
C PRO A 69 -18.58 20.52 -19.29
N GLY A 70 -18.21 21.20 -20.37
CA GLY A 70 -18.79 22.49 -20.73
C GLY A 70 -18.40 23.65 -19.79
N ALA A 71 -17.36 23.49 -18.97
CA ALA A 71 -16.82 24.58 -18.17
C ALA A 71 -16.13 25.65 -19.03
N GLU A 72 -16.65 26.87 -18.96
CA GLU A 72 -16.06 28.05 -19.59
C GLU A 72 -15.53 29.00 -18.51
N MET A 73 -14.40 29.65 -18.79
CA MET A 73 -13.80 30.66 -17.92
C MET A 73 -14.81 31.78 -17.60
N GLY A 74 -15.00 32.10 -16.31
CA GLY A 74 -15.99 33.06 -15.83
C GLY A 74 -17.43 32.55 -15.72
N LYS A 75 -17.75 31.33 -16.21
CA LYS A 75 -19.12 30.78 -16.22
C LYS A 75 -19.32 29.53 -15.34
N VAL A 76 -18.28 29.04 -14.68
CA VAL A 76 -18.39 27.95 -13.70
C VAL A 76 -19.09 28.48 -12.44
N VAL A 77 -20.12 27.76 -11.99
CA VAL A 77 -20.82 28.02 -10.73
C VAL A 77 -20.91 26.70 -9.98
N VAL A 78 -20.37 26.69 -8.77
CA VAL A 78 -20.23 25.53 -7.89
C VAL A 78 -20.77 25.89 -6.50
N ARG A 79 -21.18 24.90 -5.71
CA ARG A 79 -21.70 25.13 -4.36
C ARG A 79 -21.24 24.10 -3.34
N PHE A 80 -20.99 24.58 -2.13
CA PHE A 80 -20.80 23.78 -0.92
C PHE A 80 -22.08 23.87 -0.07
N PRO A 81 -22.89 22.79 0.02
CA PRO A 81 -24.17 22.82 0.73
C PRO A 81 -24.17 21.95 2.01
N PRO A 82 -23.75 22.46 3.18
CA PRO A 82 -23.83 21.71 4.45
C PRO A 82 -25.22 21.77 5.12
N GLU A 83 -25.66 20.64 5.69
CA GLU A 83 -26.75 20.57 6.69
C GLU A 83 -26.21 21.08 8.05
N ALA A 84 -26.93 22.03 8.67
CA ALA A 84 -26.58 22.66 9.96
C ALA A 84 -26.81 21.74 11.19
N SER A 85 -26.38 20.48 11.08
CA SER A 85 -26.59 19.38 12.04
C SER A 85 -25.33 18.98 12.83
N GLY A 86 -24.32 19.86 12.90
CA GLY A 86 -23.06 19.63 13.62
C GLY A 86 -21.80 20.07 12.86
N TYR A 87 -20.71 20.25 13.62
CA TYR A 87 -19.38 20.75 13.24
C TYR A 87 -18.80 20.18 11.93
N LEU A 88 -17.92 20.96 11.27
CA LEU A 88 -17.19 20.46 10.11
C LEU A 88 -16.05 19.52 10.52
N HIS A 89 -15.76 18.57 9.65
CA HIS A 89 -14.64 17.63 9.76
C HIS A 89 -13.89 17.58 8.43
N ILE A 90 -12.69 16.98 8.40
CA ILE A 90 -11.83 16.92 7.21
C ILE A 90 -12.53 16.41 5.93
N GLY A 91 -13.54 15.54 6.05
CA GLY A 91 -14.40 15.15 4.92
C GLY A 91 -15.24 16.29 4.31
N HIS A 92 -15.76 17.21 5.13
CA HIS A 92 -16.42 18.45 4.69
C HIS A 92 -15.40 19.47 4.17
N ALA A 93 -14.22 19.54 4.79
CA ALA A 93 -13.13 20.39 4.30
C ALA A 93 -12.70 19.98 2.87
N LYS A 94 -12.64 18.68 2.54
CA LYS A 94 -12.47 18.22 1.15
C LYS A 94 -13.54 18.76 0.23
N ALA A 95 -14.81 18.66 0.61
CA ALA A 95 -15.93 19.16 -0.21
C ALA A 95 -15.83 20.68 -0.44
N ALA A 96 -15.63 21.47 0.63
CA ALA A 96 -15.55 22.92 0.55
C ALA A 96 -14.33 23.40 -0.25
N LEU A 97 -13.15 22.82 0.00
CA LEU A 97 -11.91 23.20 -0.70
C LEU A 97 -11.85 22.71 -2.15
N LEU A 98 -12.52 21.61 -2.50
CA LEU A 98 -12.65 21.18 -3.90
C LEU A 98 -13.55 22.13 -4.69
N ASN A 99 -14.67 22.59 -4.11
CA ASN A 99 -15.51 23.63 -4.73
C ASN A 99 -14.74 24.96 -4.85
N GLN A 100 -14.00 25.39 -3.81
CA GLN A 100 -13.12 26.57 -3.91
C GLN A 100 -12.05 26.43 -4.99
N HIS A 101 -11.45 25.25 -5.15
CA HIS A 101 -10.45 25.02 -6.20
C HIS A 101 -11.05 25.25 -7.60
N TYR A 102 -12.25 24.73 -7.88
CA TYR A 102 -12.91 24.93 -9.18
C TYR A 102 -13.43 26.36 -9.40
N GLN A 103 -13.88 27.06 -8.37
CA GLN A 103 -14.14 28.51 -8.42
C GLN A 103 -12.87 29.25 -8.87
N LEU A 104 -11.74 29.04 -8.18
CA LEU A 104 -10.49 29.76 -8.47
C LEU A 104 -9.85 29.37 -9.81
N ALA A 105 -9.91 28.09 -10.21
CA ALA A 105 -9.29 27.61 -11.45
C ALA A 105 -10.02 28.07 -12.72
N PHE A 106 -11.30 28.42 -12.64
CA PHE A 106 -12.14 28.85 -13.76
C PHE A 106 -12.65 30.29 -13.63
N ASN A 107 -12.11 31.09 -12.70
CA ASN A 107 -12.63 32.41 -12.32
C ASN A 107 -14.16 32.43 -12.13
N GLY A 108 -14.69 31.33 -11.59
CA GLY A 108 -16.12 31.09 -11.41
C GLY A 108 -16.65 31.62 -10.09
N ARG A 109 -17.88 31.20 -9.73
CA ARG A 109 -18.55 31.57 -8.48
C ARG A 109 -18.74 30.37 -7.55
N LEU A 110 -18.48 30.59 -6.26
CA LEU A 110 -18.73 29.65 -5.17
C LEU A 110 -19.95 30.11 -4.35
N ILE A 111 -20.99 29.28 -4.32
CA ILE A 111 -22.15 29.47 -3.45
C ILE A 111 -21.95 28.66 -2.15
N MET A 112 -22.17 29.31 -1.01
CA MET A 112 -22.32 28.65 0.29
C MET A 112 -23.81 28.60 0.61
N ARG A 113 -24.38 27.39 0.66
CA ARG A 113 -25.83 27.21 0.90
C ARG A 113 -26.06 26.39 2.15
N PHE A 114 -26.75 26.91 3.15
CA PHE A 114 -27.26 26.03 4.21
C PHE A 114 -28.43 25.22 3.67
N ASP A 115 -28.33 23.89 3.70
CA ASP A 115 -29.38 23.00 3.17
C ASP A 115 -30.39 22.65 4.28
N ASP A 116 -31.08 23.70 4.74
CA ASP A 116 -32.06 23.68 5.82
C ASP A 116 -33.42 23.16 5.31
N THR A 117 -33.62 21.85 5.46
CA THR A 117 -34.81 21.11 4.97
C THR A 117 -35.48 20.27 6.05
N ASN A 118 -34.92 20.23 7.27
CA ASN A 118 -35.31 19.28 8.30
C ASN A 118 -35.20 19.93 9.70
N PRO A 119 -36.25 20.66 10.14
CA PRO A 119 -36.18 21.55 11.30
C PRO A 119 -35.80 20.84 12.62
N ALA A 120 -36.04 19.52 12.71
CA ALA A 120 -35.71 18.71 13.87
C ALA A 120 -34.20 18.39 14.05
N LYS A 121 -33.32 18.82 13.15
CA LYS A 121 -31.86 18.65 13.29
C LYS A 121 -31.04 19.94 13.21
N GLU A 122 -31.57 20.97 12.57
CA GLU A 122 -30.87 22.24 12.37
C GLU A 122 -30.83 23.05 13.68
N LYS A 123 -29.72 23.75 13.94
CA LYS A 123 -29.57 24.68 15.05
C LYS A 123 -28.74 25.89 14.63
N GLU A 124 -29.16 27.08 15.05
CA GLU A 124 -28.47 28.35 14.82
C GLU A 124 -27.01 28.31 15.30
N ASP A 125 -26.75 27.67 16.45
CA ASP A 125 -25.40 27.41 16.98
C ASP A 125 -24.48 26.75 15.94
N PHE A 126 -25.00 25.76 15.20
CA PHE A 126 -24.23 25.02 14.20
C PHE A 126 -24.00 25.82 12.92
N GLU A 127 -24.93 26.69 12.50
CA GLU A 127 -24.70 27.59 11.36
C GLU A 127 -23.52 28.52 11.63
N LYS A 128 -23.52 29.18 12.80
CA LYS A 128 -22.42 30.05 13.23
C LYS A 128 -21.09 29.31 13.30
N VAL A 129 -21.07 28.12 13.92
CA VAL A 129 -19.88 27.26 14.01
C VAL A 129 -19.36 26.85 12.63
N ILE A 130 -20.25 26.55 11.68
CA ILE A 130 -19.87 26.18 10.30
C ILE A 130 -19.29 27.39 9.54
N LEU A 131 -19.83 28.60 9.73
CA LEU A 131 -19.27 29.81 9.13
C LEU A 131 -17.86 30.11 9.66
N GLU A 132 -17.65 30.02 10.98
CA GLU A 132 -16.33 30.10 11.61
C GLU A 132 -15.35 29.01 11.08
N ASP A 133 -15.82 27.76 10.88
CA ASP A 133 -15.01 26.67 10.31
C ASP A 133 -14.62 26.95 8.84
N VAL A 134 -15.51 27.56 8.05
CA VAL A 134 -15.27 27.96 6.65
C VAL A 134 -14.28 29.14 6.57
N GLU A 135 -14.36 30.10 7.49
CA GLU A 135 -13.37 31.17 7.61
C GLU A 135 -11.99 30.65 8.02
N MET A 136 -11.92 29.72 8.99
CA MET A 136 -10.67 29.04 9.38
C MET A 136 -10.03 28.28 8.22
N LEU A 137 -10.82 27.68 7.31
CA LEU A 137 -10.34 27.06 6.06
C LEU A 137 -9.86 28.07 5.01
N LYS A 138 -9.97 29.39 5.28
CA LYS A 138 -9.72 30.48 4.33
C LYS A 138 -10.49 30.29 3.03
N ILE A 139 -11.81 30.09 3.18
CA ILE A 139 -12.77 30.01 2.09
C ILE A 139 -13.64 31.27 2.13
N LYS A 140 -13.74 31.97 1.00
CA LYS A 140 -14.72 33.03 0.78
C LYS A 140 -15.70 32.56 -0.31
N PRO A 141 -16.98 32.33 0.02
CA PRO A 141 -18.02 32.22 -1.00
C PRO A 141 -18.33 33.60 -1.60
N ASP A 142 -18.80 33.60 -2.84
CA ASP A 142 -19.24 34.80 -3.55
C ASP A 142 -20.73 35.10 -3.31
N ILE A 143 -21.51 34.05 -2.99
CA ILE A 143 -22.95 34.10 -2.75
C ILE A 143 -23.26 33.23 -1.52
N PHE A 144 -24.18 33.69 -0.67
CA PHE A 144 -24.66 32.99 0.51
C PHE A 144 -26.18 32.87 0.48
N THR A 145 -26.70 31.67 0.67
CA THR A 145 -28.13 31.31 0.54
C THR A 145 -28.55 30.24 1.55
N TYR A 146 -29.87 30.05 1.69
CA TYR A 146 -30.47 28.94 2.39
C TYR A 146 -31.47 28.24 1.49
N THR A 147 -31.69 26.94 1.70
CA THR A 147 -32.79 26.20 1.04
C THR A 147 -34.15 26.77 1.44
N SER A 148 -34.31 27.25 2.68
CA SER A 148 -35.56 27.84 3.18
C SER A 148 -35.98 29.16 2.50
N ASP A 149 -35.06 29.91 1.86
CA ASP A 149 -35.39 31.08 1.02
C ASP A 149 -36.26 30.73 -0.19
N HIS A 150 -36.42 29.44 -0.50
CA HIS A 150 -37.12 28.94 -1.68
C HIS A 150 -38.31 28.01 -1.36
N PHE A 151 -38.70 27.87 -0.08
CA PHE A 151 -39.86 27.06 0.30
C PHE A 151 -41.16 27.48 -0.41
N ASP A 152 -41.47 28.78 -0.50
CA ASP A 152 -42.68 29.25 -1.21
C ASP A 152 -42.71 28.81 -2.70
N LYS A 153 -41.55 28.79 -3.38
CA LYS A 153 -41.43 28.27 -4.75
C LYS A 153 -41.53 26.74 -4.80
N MET A 154 -40.93 26.04 -3.84
CA MET A 154 -40.98 24.57 -3.79
C MET A 154 -42.38 24.05 -3.43
N LEU A 155 -43.22 24.84 -2.76
CA LEU A 155 -44.63 24.52 -2.50
C LEU A 155 -45.46 24.67 -3.78
N ASP A 156 -45.29 25.79 -4.50
CA ASP A 156 -45.90 26.04 -5.81
C ASP A 156 -45.54 24.94 -6.82
N ILE A 157 -44.25 24.58 -6.92
CA ILE A 157 -43.77 23.47 -7.75
C ILE A 157 -44.40 22.12 -7.34
N CYS A 158 -44.63 21.87 -6.05
CA CYS A 158 -45.27 20.64 -5.61
C CYS A 158 -46.76 20.58 -6.00
N GLU A 159 -47.52 21.65 -5.75
CA GLU A 159 -48.95 21.67 -6.04
C GLU A 159 -49.23 21.79 -7.55
N ASN A 160 -48.63 22.78 -8.21
CA ASN A 160 -48.88 23.11 -9.61
C ASN A 160 -47.99 22.30 -10.56
N GLY A 161 -46.71 22.14 -10.26
CA GLY A 161 -45.75 21.44 -11.13
C GLY A 161 -45.73 19.91 -11.00
N MET A 162 -46.33 19.32 -9.94
CA MET A 162 -46.30 17.87 -9.74
C MET A 162 -47.66 17.23 -9.44
N LEU A 163 -48.42 17.73 -8.46
CA LEU A 163 -49.70 17.11 -8.07
C LEU A 163 -50.78 17.30 -9.15
N LYS A 164 -50.91 18.50 -9.72
CA LYS A 164 -51.88 18.79 -10.81
C LYS A 164 -51.49 18.14 -12.14
N GLU A 165 -50.21 18.03 -12.43
CA GLU A 165 -49.68 17.32 -13.62
C GLU A 165 -49.68 15.78 -13.45
N GLY A 166 -50.11 15.24 -12.29
CA GLY A 166 -50.17 13.80 -12.01
C GLY A 166 -48.82 13.11 -11.77
N LEU A 167 -47.73 13.88 -11.78
CA LEU A 167 -46.33 13.46 -11.55
C LEU A 167 -46.01 13.16 -10.07
N ALA A 168 -46.97 13.38 -9.17
CA ALA A 168 -46.90 13.01 -7.76
C ALA A 168 -48.27 12.59 -7.21
N TYR A 169 -48.26 11.97 -6.03
CA TYR A 169 -49.47 11.61 -5.27
C TYR A 169 -49.20 11.75 -3.77
N VAL A 170 -50.26 11.84 -2.98
CA VAL A 170 -50.19 11.83 -1.51
C VAL A 170 -50.49 10.42 -1.01
N ASP A 171 -49.64 9.92 -0.12
CA ASP A 171 -49.66 8.56 0.42
C ASP A 171 -49.70 8.61 1.95
N ASP A 172 -50.72 7.97 2.55
CA ASP A 172 -50.90 7.79 4.00
C ASP A 172 -50.45 6.41 4.51
N THR A 173 -49.80 5.62 3.63
CA THR A 173 -49.25 4.31 3.98
C THR A 173 -48.09 4.45 4.98
N ASP A 174 -48.06 3.58 5.98
CA ASP A 174 -46.99 3.52 6.99
C ASP A 174 -45.57 3.39 6.37
N GLY A 175 -44.57 4.01 7.00
CA GLY A 175 -43.21 4.08 6.49
C GLY A 175 -42.47 2.74 6.36
N ASP A 176 -42.70 1.78 7.26
CA ASP A 176 -42.14 0.44 7.15
C ASP A 176 -42.83 -0.36 6.04
N LYS A 177 -44.15 -0.15 5.84
CA LYS A 177 -44.89 -0.71 4.72
C LYS A 177 -44.46 -0.11 3.37
N ILE A 178 -44.24 1.21 3.28
CA ILE A 178 -43.68 1.86 2.08
C ILE A 178 -42.29 1.29 1.74
N ARG A 179 -41.45 0.97 2.74
CA ARG A 179 -40.17 0.28 2.48
C ARG A 179 -40.42 -1.10 1.85
N LEU A 180 -41.30 -1.91 2.45
CA LEU A 180 -41.64 -3.25 1.96
C LEU A 180 -42.17 -3.23 0.52
N GLU A 181 -43.11 -2.32 0.23
CA GLU A 181 -43.69 -2.12 -1.12
C GLU A 181 -42.61 -1.73 -2.14
N ARG A 182 -41.64 -0.86 -1.78
CA ARG A 182 -40.53 -0.45 -2.65
C ARG A 182 -39.46 -1.54 -2.83
N GLU A 183 -39.30 -2.44 -1.87
CA GLU A 183 -38.45 -3.63 -2.00
C GLU A 183 -39.10 -4.68 -2.91
N GLN A 184 -40.40 -4.95 -2.71
CA GLN A 184 -41.21 -5.90 -3.48
C GLN A 184 -41.66 -5.40 -4.86
N ARG A 185 -41.48 -4.11 -5.17
CA ARG A 185 -41.92 -3.43 -6.41
C ARG A 185 -43.44 -3.44 -6.59
N ILE A 186 -44.18 -3.19 -5.51
CA ILE A 186 -45.64 -3.13 -5.49
C ILE A 186 -46.08 -1.67 -5.43
N ASP A 187 -46.94 -1.25 -6.37
CA ASP A 187 -47.54 0.08 -6.38
C ASP A 187 -48.37 0.31 -5.09
N SER A 188 -48.15 1.43 -4.40
CA SER A 188 -48.96 1.83 -3.25
C SER A 188 -50.42 1.98 -3.63
N ILE A 189 -51.32 1.63 -2.70
CA ILE A 189 -52.79 1.77 -2.86
C ILE A 189 -53.16 3.22 -3.23
N ASN A 190 -52.41 4.20 -2.73
CA ASN A 190 -52.62 5.62 -3.01
C ASN A 190 -52.06 6.11 -4.35
N ARG A 191 -51.23 5.32 -5.06
CA ARG A 191 -50.56 5.74 -6.30
C ARG A 191 -51.54 6.19 -7.38
N ASN A 192 -52.72 5.59 -7.41
CA ASN A 192 -53.80 5.86 -8.35
C ASN A 192 -54.94 6.72 -7.77
N ASN A 193 -54.67 7.47 -6.68
CA ASN A 193 -55.56 8.52 -6.19
C ASN A 193 -55.82 9.58 -7.29
N SER A 194 -57.04 10.12 -7.34
CA SER A 194 -57.38 11.21 -8.24
C SER A 194 -56.69 12.52 -7.84
N ILE A 195 -56.60 13.47 -8.78
CA ILE A 195 -55.93 14.76 -8.55
C ILE A 195 -56.63 15.53 -7.41
N GLU A 196 -57.96 15.46 -7.33
CA GLU A 196 -58.78 16.10 -6.31
C GLU A 196 -58.47 15.53 -4.91
N LYS A 197 -58.44 14.20 -4.77
CA LYS A 197 -58.09 13.53 -3.50
C LYS A 197 -56.65 13.86 -3.08
N ASN A 198 -55.71 13.89 -4.03
CA ASN A 198 -54.32 14.27 -3.75
C ASN A 198 -54.22 15.74 -3.28
N LEU A 199 -54.95 16.67 -3.91
CA LEU A 199 -54.99 18.08 -3.51
C LEU A 199 -55.72 18.30 -2.17
N GLU A 200 -56.72 17.49 -1.83
CA GLU A 200 -57.37 17.51 -0.51
C GLU A 200 -56.40 17.05 0.59
N LEU A 201 -55.74 15.90 0.42
CA LEU A 201 -54.74 15.41 1.37
C LEU A 201 -53.53 16.34 1.47
N TRP A 202 -53.10 16.97 0.38
CA TRP A 202 -52.05 17.99 0.39
C TRP A 202 -52.43 19.21 1.25
N LYS A 203 -53.68 19.69 1.16
CA LYS A 203 -54.17 20.76 2.05
C LYS A 203 -54.16 20.34 3.52
N GLN A 204 -54.51 19.09 3.83
CA GLN A 204 -54.40 18.54 5.19
C GLN A 204 -52.94 18.51 5.68
N MET A 205 -51.99 18.15 4.82
CA MET A 205 -50.55 18.23 5.12
C MET A 205 -50.09 19.66 5.39
N VAL A 206 -50.41 20.61 4.50
CA VAL A 206 -50.00 22.03 4.62
C VAL A 206 -50.58 22.69 5.89
N LEU A 207 -51.79 22.30 6.31
CA LEU A 207 -52.42 22.73 7.56
C LEU A 207 -51.88 21.99 8.81
N GLY A 208 -51.09 20.92 8.65
CA GLY A 208 -50.52 20.16 9.76
C GLY A 208 -51.53 19.37 10.59
N THR A 209 -52.65 18.91 10.00
CA THR A 209 -53.70 18.18 10.74
C THR A 209 -53.28 16.74 11.08
N GLU A 210 -54.01 16.04 11.97
CA GLU A 210 -53.71 14.65 12.33
C GLU A 210 -53.71 13.66 11.15
N ILE A 211 -54.42 14.01 10.07
CA ILE A 211 -54.37 13.29 8.79
C ILE A 211 -53.11 13.70 8.04
N GLY A 212 -52.88 15.01 7.88
CA GLY A 212 -51.70 15.56 7.22
C GLY A 212 -50.37 15.03 7.76
N ILE A 213 -50.24 14.91 9.08
CA ILE A 213 -49.04 14.40 9.78
C ILE A 213 -48.71 12.93 9.39
N LYS A 214 -49.72 12.13 9.03
CA LYS A 214 -49.54 10.74 8.57
C LYS A 214 -49.21 10.65 7.08
N CYS A 215 -49.51 11.69 6.31
CA CYS A 215 -49.30 11.72 4.87
C CYS A 215 -47.88 12.16 4.49
N CYS A 216 -47.40 11.62 3.38
CA CYS A 216 -46.25 12.13 2.64
C CYS A 216 -46.57 12.27 1.15
N VAL A 217 -45.89 13.18 0.45
CA VAL A 217 -46.00 13.26 -1.02
C VAL A 217 -44.91 12.39 -1.63
N ARG A 218 -45.26 11.57 -2.63
CA ARG A 218 -44.35 10.72 -3.39
C ARG A 218 -44.37 11.14 -4.86
N ALA A 219 -43.20 11.21 -5.49
CA ALA A 219 -43.11 11.35 -6.94
C ALA A 219 -43.62 10.06 -7.60
N LYS A 220 -44.31 10.18 -8.73
CA LYS A 220 -44.77 9.06 -9.54
C LYS A 220 -43.78 8.83 -10.68
N ILE A 221 -42.91 7.84 -10.48
CA ILE A 221 -41.81 7.51 -11.40
C ILE A 221 -42.01 6.05 -11.84
N ASP A 222 -41.14 5.13 -11.42
CA ASP A 222 -41.19 3.72 -11.83
C ASP A 222 -40.90 2.79 -10.65
N MET A 223 -41.95 2.18 -10.11
CA MET A 223 -41.86 1.16 -9.05
C MET A 223 -41.18 -0.13 -9.50
N GLN A 224 -41.16 -0.45 -10.79
CA GLN A 224 -40.46 -1.63 -11.33
C GLN A 224 -38.97 -1.41 -11.53
N SER A 225 -38.50 -0.16 -11.44
CA SER A 225 -37.13 0.23 -11.80
C SER A 225 -36.07 -0.62 -11.10
N ALA A 226 -35.02 -0.98 -11.85
CA ALA A 226 -33.82 -1.59 -11.28
C ALA A 226 -33.20 -0.68 -10.19
N ASN A 227 -33.25 0.65 -10.39
CA ASN A 227 -32.76 1.63 -9.44
C ASN A 227 -33.81 1.93 -8.35
N GLY A 228 -33.53 1.55 -7.10
CA GLY A 228 -34.42 1.80 -5.96
C GLY A 228 -34.72 3.28 -5.68
N CYS A 229 -33.87 4.21 -6.13
CA CYS A 229 -34.09 5.65 -5.97
C CYS A 229 -35.21 6.18 -6.89
N LEU A 230 -35.52 5.47 -7.98
CA LEU A 230 -36.61 5.79 -8.91
C LEU A 230 -37.95 5.11 -8.55
N ARG A 231 -38.00 4.27 -7.51
CA ARG A 231 -39.24 3.63 -7.05
C ARG A 231 -40.04 4.58 -6.17
N ASP A 232 -40.83 5.44 -6.81
CA ASP A 232 -41.71 6.46 -6.22
C ASP A 232 -41.20 7.06 -4.89
N PRO A 233 -40.10 7.85 -4.93
CA PRO A 233 -39.47 8.41 -3.74
C PRO A 233 -40.34 9.47 -3.07
N THR A 234 -40.30 9.54 -1.74
CA THR A 234 -40.94 10.61 -0.96
C THR A 234 -40.26 11.95 -1.20
N ILE A 235 -41.03 12.95 -1.61
CA ILE A 235 -40.55 14.29 -1.98
C ILE A 235 -40.96 15.40 -1.00
N TYR A 236 -42.02 15.18 -0.20
CA TYR A 236 -42.42 16.07 0.90
C TYR A 236 -42.90 15.26 2.09
N ARG A 237 -42.68 15.78 3.30
CA ARG A 237 -43.18 15.21 4.56
C ARG A 237 -43.85 16.29 5.39
N CYS A 238 -44.99 15.96 6.01
CA CYS A 238 -45.57 16.79 7.06
C CYS A 238 -44.75 16.64 8.34
N LYS A 239 -44.46 17.77 8.99
CA LYS A 239 -43.63 17.88 10.20
C LYS A 239 -44.09 19.14 10.94
N PRO A 240 -44.76 19.03 12.10
CA PRO A 240 -45.29 20.19 12.81
C PRO A 240 -44.23 20.99 13.57
N GLU A 241 -42.98 20.52 13.66
CA GLU A 241 -41.87 21.22 14.33
C GLU A 241 -41.61 22.61 13.74
N SER A 242 -41.30 23.61 14.59
CA SER A 242 -40.88 24.94 14.15
C SER A 242 -39.48 24.91 13.53
N HIS A 243 -39.29 25.62 12.42
CA HIS A 243 -38.00 25.77 11.75
C HIS A 243 -37.15 26.86 12.41
N PRO A 244 -35.82 26.70 12.57
CA PRO A 244 -34.97 27.73 13.19
C PRO A 244 -35.13 29.10 12.54
N ARG A 245 -35.03 29.16 11.21
CA ARG A 245 -35.15 30.42 10.44
C ARG A 245 -36.57 30.86 10.06
N THR A 246 -37.49 29.94 9.76
CA THR A 246 -38.83 30.28 9.23
C THR A 246 -39.98 30.09 10.23
N GLY A 247 -39.66 29.68 11.47
CA GLY A 247 -40.62 29.51 12.55
C GLY A 247 -41.71 28.49 12.20
N ASP A 248 -42.94 28.81 12.59
CA ASP A 248 -44.14 28.03 12.32
C ASP A 248 -44.78 28.30 10.94
N LYS A 249 -44.16 29.09 10.05
CA LYS A 249 -44.74 29.44 8.73
C LYS A 249 -45.09 28.21 7.88
N TYR A 250 -44.36 27.11 8.06
CA TYR A 250 -44.54 25.87 7.31
C TYR A 250 -44.78 24.68 8.24
N LYS A 251 -45.57 23.71 7.75
CA LYS A 251 -45.81 22.41 8.39
C LYS A 251 -45.52 21.22 7.46
N VAL A 252 -45.03 21.50 6.26
CA VAL A 252 -44.51 20.52 5.29
C VAL A 252 -43.14 20.98 4.81
N TYR A 253 -42.21 20.04 4.67
CA TYR A 253 -40.85 20.32 4.23
C TYR A 253 -40.43 19.40 3.08
N PRO A 254 -39.72 19.93 2.06
CA PRO A 254 -39.26 19.13 0.93
C PRO A 254 -38.15 18.17 1.36
N CYS A 255 -38.07 17.02 0.71
CA CYS A 255 -36.89 16.16 0.80
C CYS A 255 -35.74 16.76 -0.02
N TYR A 256 -34.51 16.60 0.49
CA TYR A 256 -33.26 16.98 -0.21
C TYR A 256 -33.25 16.57 -1.70
N ASP A 257 -33.75 15.38 -2.04
CA ASP A 257 -33.75 14.88 -3.42
C ASP A 257 -34.62 15.70 -4.38
N LEU A 258 -35.67 16.37 -3.89
CA LEU A 258 -36.49 17.34 -4.65
C LEU A 258 -35.91 18.77 -4.54
N ALA A 259 -35.48 19.18 -3.35
CA ALA A 259 -35.00 20.54 -3.10
C ALA A 259 -33.72 20.84 -3.90
N CYS A 260 -32.75 19.91 -3.89
CA CYS A 260 -31.44 20.09 -4.52
C CYS A 260 -31.53 20.44 -6.02
N PRO A 261 -32.27 19.73 -6.91
CA PRO A 261 -32.40 20.10 -8.34
C PRO A 261 -33.09 21.44 -8.58
N ILE A 262 -34.14 21.76 -7.80
CA ILE A 262 -34.85 23.04 -7.92
C ILE A 262 -33.89 24.19 -7.61
N ILE A 263 -33.14 24.08 -6.51
CA ILE A 263 -32.30 25.18 -6.00
C ILE A 263 -31.00 25.29 -6.81
N ASP A 264 -30.36 24.15 -7.15
CA ASP A 264 -29.20 24.14 -8.04
C ASP A 264 -29.52 24.78 -9.41
N SER A 265 -30.78 24.67 -9.90
CA SER A 265 -31.26 25.42 -11.08
C SER A 265 -31.52 26.90 -10.78
N LEU A 266 -32.27 27.25 -9.73
CA LEU A 266 -32.62 28.64 -9.37
C LEU A 266 -31.38 29.51 -9.08
N GLU A 267 -30.33 28.94 -8.51
CA GLU A 267 -29.06 29.60 -8.22
C GLU A 267 -28.11 29.65 -9.43
N GLY A 268 -28.44 28.96 -10.53
CA GLY A 268 -27.62 28.87 -11.73
C GLY A 268 -26.34 28.04 -11.55
N VAL A 269 -26.36 27.02 -10.69
CA VAL A 269 -25.23 26.10 -10.47
C VAL A 269 -24.98 25.30 -11.74
N THR A 270 -23.83 25.51 -12.39
CA THR A 270 -23.48 24.74 -13.59
C THR A 270 -22.88 23.37 -13.25
N HIS A 271 -22.21 23.24 -12.10
CA HIS A 271 -21.49 22.02 -11.70
C HIS A 271 -21.81 21.60 -10.26
N CYS A 272 -22.56 20.51 -10.12
CA CYS A 272 -23.02 19.95 -8.85
C CYS A 272 -22.05 18.87 -8.35
N LEU A 273 -20.98 19.28 -7.67
CA LEU A 273 -20.02 18.35 -7.09
C LEU A 273 -20.66 17.58 -5.91
N ARG A 274 -20.62 16.24 -5.95
CA ARG A 274 -21.22 15.33 -4.95
C ARG A 274 -20.31 14.15 -4.61
N THR A 275 -20.58 13.46 -3.51
CA THR A 275 -19.86 12.23 -3.16
C THR A 275 -20.42 11.03 -3.94
N THR A 276 -19.58 10.03 -4.24
CA THR A 276 -19.97 8.83 -5.04
C THR A 276 -21.13 8.00 -4.47
N GLU A 277 -21.51 8.19 -3.19
CA GLU A 277 -22.70 7.59 -2.59
C GLU A 277 -24.03 8.09 -3.19
N TYR A 278 -24.02 9.28 -3.82
CA TYR A 278 -25.20 9.83 -4.47
C TYR A 278 -25.38 9.36 -5.91
N THR A 279 -24.47 8.52 -6.45
CA THR A 279 -24.50 8.13 -7.88
C THR A 279 -25.81 7.44 -8.29
N ASP A 280 -26.40 6.61 -7.43
CA ASP A 280 -27.72 5.99 -7.69
C ASP A 280 -28.86 7.03 -7.72
N ARG A 281 -28.66 8.20 -7.09
CA ARG A 281 -29.59 9.34 -7.10
C ARG A 281 -29.34 10.33 -8.23
N ASP A 282 -28.24 10.23 -8.97
CA ASP A 282 -27.97 11.14 -10.09
C ASP A 282 -29.07 10.99 -11.17
N ALA A 283 -29.57 9.77 -11.41
CA ALA A 283 -30.72 9.52 -12.27
C ALA A 283 -32.03 10.16 -11.74
N GLN A 284 -32.25 10.12 -10.41
CA GLN A 284 -33.41 10.73 -9.75
C GLN A 284 -33.35 12.27 -9.86
N TYR A 285 -32.15 12.85 -9.67
CA TYR A 285 -31.89 14.27 -9.85
C TYR A 285 -32.19 14.74 -11.29
N TYR A 286 -31.68 14.01 -12.28
CA TYR A 286 -31.95 14.33 -13.69
C TYR A 286 -33.43 14.15 -14.07
N TRP A 287 -34.15 13.19 -13.47
CA TRP A 287 -35.60 13.05 -13.63
C TRP A 287 -36.36 14.28 -13.14
N PHE A 288 -36.04 14.82 -11.95
CA PHE A 288 -36.64 16.07 -11.49
C PHE A 288 -36.33 17.24 -12.43
N CYS A 289 -35.09 17.33 -12.95
CA CYS A 289 -34.73 18.38 -13.90
C CYS A 289 -35.54 18.29 -15.21
N ASP A 290 -35.78 17.09 -15.74
CA ASP A 290 -36.57 16.90 -16.96
C ASP A 290 -38.07 17.12 -16.72
N ALA A 291 -38.63 16.53 -15.65
CA ALA A 291 -40.04 16.62 -15.30
C ALA A 291 -40.48 18.06 -14.99
N LEU A 292 -39.63 18.82 -14.28
CA LEU A 292 -39.88 20.21 -13.89
C LEU A 292 -39.26 21.25 -14.85
N LYS A 293 -38.63 20.80 -15.95
CA LYS A 293 -38.01 21.64 -17.00
C LYS A 293 -36.98 22.66 -16.45
N LEU A 294 -36.15 22.20 -15.52
CA LEU A 294 -35.15 23.00 -14.79
C LEU A 294 -33.83 23.13 -15.55
N GLY A 295 -33.23 24.31 -15.55
CA GLY A 295 -31.96 24.59 -16.21
C GLY A 295 -31.19 25.78 -15.63
N THR A 296 -29.99 26.02 -16.16
CA THR A 296 -29.00 26.97 -15.61
C THR A 296 -28.77 28.21 -16.48
N ARG A 297 -28.92 28.04 -17.80
CA ARG A 297 -28.87 29.11 -18.82
C ARG A 297 -30.23 29.12 -19.50
N SER A 298 -31.11 30.06 -19.13
CA SER A 298 -32.43 30.28 -19.76
C SER A 298 -33.22 28.98 -20.08
N ASN A 299 -33.20 28.03 -19.14
CA ASN A 299 -33.81 26.68 -19.23
C ASN A 299 -33.26 25.72 -20.31
N GLU A 300 -32.15 26.04 -20.98
CA GLU A 300 -31.57 25.21 -22.07
C GLU A 300 -30.57 24.14 -21.61
N THR A 301 -30.04 24.20 -20.39
CA THR A 301 -29.00 23.27 -19.93
C THR A 301 -29.13 22.89 -18.46
N ARG A 302 -29.24 21.58 -18.18
CA ARG A 302 -29.30 21.01 -16.82
C ARG A 302 -27.94 21.14 -16.11
N PRO A 303 -27.89 21.28 -14.77
CA PRO A 303 -26.64 21.24 -14.01
C PRO A 303 -25.90 19.91 -14.19
N TYR A 304 -24.58 19.95 -14.45
CA TYR A 304 -23.77 18.73 -14.51
C TYR A 304 -23.48 18.22 -13.10
N VAL A 305 -24.07 17.08 -12.73
CA VAL A 305 -23.70 16.38 -11.49
C VAL A 305 -22.38 15.65 -11.71
N TRP A 306 -21.42 15.85 -10.80
CA TRP A 306 -20.15 15.13 -10.86
C TRP A 306 -19.75 14.54 -9.51
N SER A 307 -19.43 13.25 -9.52
CA SER A 307 -19.09 12.50 -8.31
C SER A 307 -17.58 12.45 -8.04
N TYR A 308 -17.20 12.59 -6.77
CA TYR A 308 -15.86 12.36 -6.23
C TYR A 308 -15.93 11.46 -4.98
N SER A 309 -14.83 10.82 -4.58
CA SER A 309 -14.82 9.96 -3.39
C SER A 309 -14.79 10.76 -2.09
N ARG A 310 -15.52 10.29 -1.07
CA ARG A 310 -15.32 10.77 0.31
C ARG A 310 -13.86 10.59 0.72
N LEU A 311 -13.35 11.55 1.48
CA LEU A 311 -12.14 11.33 2.27
C LEU A 311 -12.48 10.33 3.39
N ASN A 312 -11.76 9.21 3.42
CA ASN A 312 -11.67 8.33 4.58
C ASN A 312 -10.23 8.41 5.11
N MET A 313 -10.06 8.44 6.42
CA MET A 313 -8.74 8.35 7.07
C MET A 313 -8.65 7.07 7.90
N THR A 314 -7.44 6.57 8.16
CA THR A 314 -7.22 5.46 9.11
C THR A 314 -7.42 5.92 10.56
N ASN A 315 -7.62 4.96 11.47
CA ASN A 315 -7.61 5.15 12.93
C ASN A 315 -8.57 6.26 13.44
N THR A 316 -9.69 6.47 12.75
CA THR A 316 -10.66 7.52 13.09
C THR A 316 -12.05 7.21 12.51
N VAL A 317 -13.04 8.04 12.85
CA VAL A 317 -14.41 7.97 12.32
C VAL A 317 -14.87 9.34 11.82
N LEU A 318 -15.53 9.40 10.65
CA LEU A 318 -16.05 10.63 10.07
C LEU A 318 -17.59 10.71 10.04
N SER A 319 -18.28 9.75 10.67
CA SER A 319 -19.74 9.81 10.82
C SER A 319 -20.10 10.79 11.93
N LYS A 320 -20.89 11.84 11.64
CA LYS A 320 -21.41 12.78 12.68
C LYS A 320 -21.95 12.01 13.89
N ARG A 321 -22.78 10.96 13.70
CA ARG A 321 -23.32 10.12 14.80
C ARG A 321 -22.25 9.46 15.67
N LYS A 322 -21.15 8.97 15.09
CA LYS A 322 -20.04 8.37 15.86
C LYS A 322 -19.22 9.45 16.58
N LEU A 323 -19.04 10.63 15.98
CA LEU A 323 -18.33 11.76 16.58
C LEU A 323 -19.11 12.41 17.74
N THR A 324 -20.43 12.60 17.60
CA THR A 324 -21.29 13.08 18.69
C THR A 324 -21.19 12.17 19.91
N TRP A 325 -21.21 10.86 19.71
CA TRP A 325 -21.06 9.88 20.79
C TRP A 325 -19.73 10.00 21.56
N PHE A 326 -18.61 10.31 20.89
CA PHE A 326 -17.33 10.55 21.59
C PHE A 326 -17.42 11.73 22.58
N VAL A 327 -18.13 12.80 22.20
CA VAL A 327 -18.34 14.00 23.03
C VAL A 327 -19.36 13.71 24.13
N GLU A 328 -20.50 13.09 23.82
CA GLU A 328 -21.57 12.76 24.76
C GLU A 328 -21.16 11.75 25.85
N GLN A 329 -20.13 10.94 25.62
CA GLN A 329 -19.58 10.01 26.61
C GLN A 329 -18.33 10.53 27.32
N GLY A 330 -17.89 11.77 27.05
CA GLY A 330 -16.72 12.37 27.69
C GLY A 330 -15.38 11.69 27.35
N HIS A 331 -15.30 10.96 26.23
CA HIS A 331 -14.04 10.37 25.76
C HIS A 331 -13.09 11.40 25.13
N VAL A 332 -13.63 12.57 24.73
CA VAL A 332 -12.91 13.74 24.22
C VAL A 332 -13.32 14.99 24.98
N ASP A 333 -12.42 15.98 25.05
CA ASP A 333 -12.65 17.24 25.78
C ASP A 333 -13.79 18.06 25.14
N GLY A 334 -14.04 17.87 23.84
CA GLY A 334 -15.08 18.56 23.08
C GLY A 334 -14.97 18.32 21.57
N TRP A 335 -15.72 19.10 20.78
CA TRP A 335 -15.67 19.05 19.31
C TRP A 335 -14.39 19.66 18.71
N ASP A 336 -13.56 20.32 19.51
CA ASP A 336 -12.26 20.88 19.12
C ASP A 336 -11.06 20.10 19.71
N ASP A 337 -11.30 18.94 20.33
CA ASP A 337 -10.25 18.08 20.88
C ASP A 337 -9.20 17.74 19.79
N PRO A 338 -7.88 17.89 20.05
CA PRO A 338 -6.80 17.59 19.10
C PRO A 338 -6.82 16.17 18.49
N ARG A 339 -7.51 15.22 19.12
CA ARG A 339 -7.65 13.84 18.64
C ARG A 339 -8.84 13.66 17.68
N MET A 340 -9.74 14.63 17.60
CA MET A 340 -10.93 14.59 16.73
C MET A 340 -10.60 15.01 15.29
N PRO A 341 -11.17 14.34 14.26
CA PRO A 341 -10.97 14.69 12.85
C PRO A 341 -11.81 15.89 12.38
N THR A 342 -12.37 16.65 13.31
CA THR A 342 -13.01 17.95 13.11
C THR A 342 -12.04 18.99 12.56
N VAL A 343 -12.54 20.02 11.86
CA VAL A 343 -11.70 21.14 11.37
C VAL A 343 -11.01 21.84 12.55
N ARG A 344 -11.74 22.09 13.64
CA ARG A 344 -11.19 22.67 14.88
C ARG A 344 -10.14 21.77 15.53
N GLY A 345 -10.44 20.49 15.74
CA GLY A 345 -9.48 19.53 16.32
C GLY A 345 -8.14 19.45 15.59
N VAL A 346 -8.14 19.30 14.26
CA VAL A 346 -6.87 19.22 13.50
C VAL A 346 -6.09 20.54 13.51
N PHE A 347 -6.78 21.70 13.47
CA PHE A 347 -6.13 23.01 13.57
C PHE A 347 -5.63 23.32 14.99
N ARG A 348 -6.36 22.91 16.06
CA ARG A 348 -5.89 22.99 17.45
C ARG A 348 -4.69 22.07 17.71
N ARG A 349 -4.56 20.98 16.94
CA ARG A 349 -3.34 20.15 16.85
C ARG A 349 -2.25 20.71 15.91
N GLY A 350 -2.38 21.94 15.43
CA GLY A 350 -1.34 22.64 14.65
C GLY A 350 -1.24 22.24 13.17
N MET A 351 -2.27 21.61 12.61
CA MET A 351 -2.40 21.48 11.15
C MET A 351 -2.49 22.87 10.51
N GLN A 352 -1.71 23.12 9.46
CA GLN A 352 -1.74 24.36 8.70
C GLN A 352 -2.80 24.28 7.60
N VAL A 353 -3.56 25.36 7.41
CA VAL A 353 -4.58 25.47 6.34
C VAL A 353 -3.98 25.12 4.97
N GLU A 354 -2.77 25.60 4.69
CA GLU A 354 -2.09 25.36 3.42
C GLU A 354 -1.67 23.89 3.24
N ALA A 355 -1.30 23.17 4.31
CA ALA A 355 -1.01 21.73 4.24
C ALA A 355 -2.27 20.93 3.92
N LEU A 356 -3.40 21.29 4.53
CA LEU A 356 -4.70 20.69 4.25
C LEU A 356 -5.17 20.97 2.81
N LYS A 357 -5.00 22.21 2.31
CA LYS A 357 -5.29 22.56 0.91
C LYS A 357 -4.42 21.75 -0.05
N GLN A 358 -3.10 21.68 0.17
CA GLN A 358 -2.19 20.91 -0.68
C GLN A 358 -2.47 19.40 -0.64
N PHE A 359 -2.85 18.82 0.51
CA PHE A 359 -3.25 17.42 0.63
C PHE A 359 -4.52 17.11 -0.18
N ILE A 360 -5.54 17.97 -0.11
CA ILE A 360 -6.78 17.81 -0.89
C ILE A 360 -6.51 18.00 -2.40
N VAL A 361 -5.65 18.96 -2.78
CA VAL A 361 -5.22 19.17 -4.17
C VAL A 361 -4.40 17.99 -4.71
N ALA A 362 -3.55 17.36 -3.89
CA ALA A 362 -2.82 16.15 -4.26
C ALA A 362 -3.74 14.91 -4.38
N GLN A 363 -4.84 14.85 -3.63
CA GLN A 363 -5.85 13.79 -3.79
C GLN A 363 -6.72 13.99 -5.04
N GLY A 364 -7.00 15.25 -5.41
CA GLY A 364 -7.89 15.61 -6.51
C GLY A 364 -9.33 15.11 -6.33
N SER A 365 -10.06 15.05 -7.44
CA SER A 365 -11.47 14.65 -7.52
C SER A 365 -11.65 13.18 -7.92
N SER A 366 -10.71 12.31 -7.55
CA SER A 366 -10.80 10.86 -7.82
C SER A 366 -12.11 10.26 -7.32
N ARG A 367 -12.69 9.32 -8.10
CA ARG A 367 -13.91 8.57 -7.75
C ARG A 367 -13.63 7.36 -6.85
N THR A 368 -12.37 6.92 -6.75
CA THR A 368 -11.96 5.75 -5.96
C THR A 368 -11.98 6.06 -4.46
N VAL A 369 -12.69 5.24 -3.68
CA VAL A 369 -12.69 5.32 -2.21
C VAL A 369 -11.45 4.62 -1.67
N THR A 370 -10.61 5.35 -0.93
CA THR A 370 -9.37 4.83 -0.31
C THR A 370 -9.25 5.39 1.10
N ALA A 371 -8.82 4.57 2.06
CA ALA A 371 -8.47 5.04 3.40
C ALA A 371 -7.05 5.64 3.38
N MET A 372 -6.92 6.90 3.79
CA MET A 372 -5.66 7.63 3.77
C MET A 372 -5.00 7.63 5.16
N GLN A 373 -3.69 7.41 5.20
CA GLN A 373 -2.90 7.49 6.43
C GLN A 373 -2.68 8.94 6.85
N TRP A 374 -2.70 9.20 8.16
CA TRP A 374 -2.42 10.52 8.73
C TRP A 374 -0.98 11.00 8.47
N ASP A 375 -0.02 10.09 8.36
CA ASP A 375 1.39 10.42 8.13
C ASP A 375 1.61 11.29 6.88
N LYS A 376 0.79 11.07 5.84
CA LYS A 376 0.89 11.81 4.57
C LYS A 376 0.51 13.29 4.73
N ILE A 377 -0.53 13.59 5.50
CA ILE A 377 -0.94 14.98 5.76
C ILE A 377 -0.02 15.64 6.82
N TRP A 378 0.45 14.90 7.82
CA TRP A 378 1.40 15.42 8.81
C TRP A 378 2.81 15.68 8.23
N SER A 379 3.30 14.84 7.32
CA SER A 379 4.56 15.06 6.60
C SER A 379 4.50 16.33 5.71
N LEU A 380 3.38 16.55 5.01
CA LEU A 380 3.11 17.81 4.31
C LEU A 380 3.08 18.99 5.30
N ASN A 381 2.38 18.85 6.43
CA ASN A 381 2.30 19.90 7.45
C ASN A 381 3.68 20.31 7.99
N ARG A 382 4.51 19.32 8.36
CA ARG A 382 5.90 19.50 8.80
C ARG A 382 6.72 20.32 7.80
N SER A 383 6.55 20.08 6.49
CA SER A 383 7.33 20.79 5.47
C SER A 383 7.09 22.30 5.47
N ILE A 384 5.86 22.73 5.84
CA ILE A 384 5.49 24.12 6.04
C ILE A 384 5.98 24.59 7.41
N VAL A 385 5.65 23.85 8.47
CA VAL A 385 5.95 24.18 9.87
C VAL A 385 7.44 24.39 10.14
N ASP A 386 8.35 23.57 9.60
CA ASP A 386 9.81 23.73 9.81
C ASP A 386 10.34 25.07 9.27
N SER A 387 9.68 25.67 8.27
CA SER A 387 10.11 26.95 7.66
C SER A 387 9.70 28.20 8.47
N ILE A 388 8.73 28.07 9.39
CA ILE A 388 8.13 29.18 10.13
C ILE A 388 8.33 29.09 11.65
N ALA A 389 8.50 27.90 12.21
CA ALA A 389 8.45 27.70 13.67
C ALA A 389 9.77 28.11 14.38
N PRO A 390 9.82 29.12 15.27
CA PRO A 390 11.05 29.46 15.99
C PRO A 390 11.53 28.33 16.91
N ARG A 391 12.84 28.26 17.14
CA ARG A 391 13.51 27.14 17.83
C ARG A 391 13.74 27.46 19.30
N HIS A 392 13.03 26.77 20.18
CA HIS A 392 13.15 26.91 21.64
C HIS A 392 13.74 25.66 22.29
N THR A 393 14.24 25.81 23.51
CA THR A 393 14.80 24.74 24.31
C THR A 393 13.93 24.52 25.55
N ALA A 394 13.65 23.26 25.85
CA ALA A 394 13.03 22.85 27.09
C ALA A 394 13.65 21.53 27.58
N LEU A 395 13.72 21.36 28.90
CA LEU A 395 14.26 20.19 29.58
C LEU A 395 13.16 19.50 30.39
N LEU A 396 13.21 18.17 30.44
CA LEU A 396 12.16 17.35 31.06
C LEU A 396 12.26 17.37 32.58
N LEU A 397 11.20 17.79 33.26
CA LEU A 397 11.03 17.57 34.69
C LEU A 397 10.57 16.12 34.93
N SER A 398 10.91 15.54 36.08
CA SER A 398 10.56 14.16 36.40
C SER A 398 9.03 13.97 36.52
N ASN A 399 8.46 13.12 35.68
CA ASN A 399 7.02 12.93 35.55
C ASN A 399 6.46 11.93 36.58
N SER A 400 5.22 12.14 37.04
CA SER A 400 4.59 11.37 38.12
C SER A 400 3.80 10.14 37.66
N ASN A 401 4.03 9.00 38.31
CA ASN A 401 3.15 7.84 38.49
C ASN A 401 2.01 7.60 37.45
N LYS A 402 2.38 7.11 36.26
CA LYS A 402 1.53 6.20 35.46
C LYS A 402 2.41 5.04 34.96
N GLU A 403 1.90 3.81 35.05
CA GLU A 403 2.72 2.59 34.97
C GLU A 403 3.35 2.32 33.58
N ASN A 404 2.85 2.98 32.52
CA ASN A 404 3.34 2.83 31.14
C ASN A 404 4.20 4.00 30.62
N VAL A 405 4.70 4.90 31.49
CA VAL A 405 5.60 6.00 31.08
C VAL A 405 7.02 5.76 31.60
N VAL A 406 8.02 5.92 30.71
CA VAL A 406 9.45 5.70 31.00
C VAL A 406 9.91 6.54 32.20
N LEU A 407 10.64 5.90 33.12
CA LEU A 407 11.28 6.52 34.29
C LEU A 407 12.18 7.72 33.88
N SER A 408 11.64 8.94 33.95
CA SER A 408 12.39 10.16 33.68
C SER A 408 12.95 10.76 34.96
N TYR A 409 14.26 10.85 35.03
CA TYR A 409 14.97 11.57 36.09
C TYR A 409 15.00 13.08 35.81
N PRO A 410 15.14 13.93 36.84
CA PRO A 410 15.22 15.38 36.67
C PRO A 410 16.47 15.81 35.89
N PRO A 411 16.54 17.09 35.45
CA PRO A 411 17.71 17.64 34.77
C PRO A 411 18.99 17.52 35.60
N VAL A 412 20.11 17.26 34.93
CA VAL A 412 21.45 17.11 35.52
C VAL A 412 22.19 18.44 35.46
N GLU A 413 22.90 18.80 36.53
CA GLU A 413 23.75 19.98 36.59
C GLU A 413 25.06 19.75 35.80
N VAL A 414 25.47 20.73 35.00
CA VAL A 414 26.83 20.81 34.45
C VAL A 414 27.47 22.10 34.96
N VAL A 415 28.59 21.97 35.66
CA VAL A 415 29.45 23.08 36.09
C VAL A 415 30.49 23.33 34.99
N VAL A 416 30.68 24.60 34.62
CA VAL A 416 31.65 24.99 33.58
C VAL A 416 32.82 25.73 34.24
N GLU A 417 33.91 25.01 34.48
CA GLU A 417 35.01 25.38 35.40
C GLU A 417 35.69 26.72 35.06
N ASN A 418 35.69 27.11 33.79
CA ASN A 418 36.33 28.33 33.28
C ASN A 418 35.32 29.44 32.91
N VAL A 419 34.11 29.40 33.45
CA VAL A 419 33.08 30.44 33.30
C VAL A 419 32.77 30.99 34.70
N GLU A 420 33.40 32.10 35.08
CA GLU A 420 33.28 32.68 36.42
C GLU A 420 31.95 33.39 36.68
N LYS A 421 31.35 33.97 35.63
CA LYS A 421 30.11 34.74 35.69
C LYS A 421 29.19 34.38 34.52
N PRO A 422 27.86 34.55 34.67
CA PRO A 422 26.95 34.48 33.52
C PRO A 422 27.31 35.50 32.45
N TYR A 423 26.98 35.19 31.19
CA TYR A 423 27.05 36.14 30.09
C TYR A 423 26.04 35.80 28.99
N LYS A 424 25.55 36.82 28.30
CA LYS A 424 24.64 36.65 27.17
C LYS A 424 25.41 36.19 25.92
N ILE A 425 24.81 35.28 25.16
CA ILE A 425 25.28 34.87 23.83
C ILE A 425 24.51 35.64 22.76
N ASP A 426 25.17 36.60 22.12
CA ASP A 426 24.58 37.43 21.06
C ASP A 426 24.52 36.73 19.69
N ASN A 427 23.74 37.30 18.77
CA ASN A 427 23.61 36.87 17.37
C ASN A 427 23.08 35.45 17.12
N VAL A 428 22.54 34.78 18.14
CA VAL A 428 21.86 33.48 17.99
C VAL A 428 20.55 33.65 17.20
N PRO A 429 20.33 32.98 16.05
CA PRO A 429 19.11 33.14 15.27
C PRO A 429 17.93 32.34 15.85
N LYS A 430 16.69 32.89 15.76
CA LYS A 430 15.48 32.14 16.15
C LYS A 430 15.19 30.94 15.23
N HIS A 431 15.67 30.98 13.99
CA HIS A 431 15.61 29.88 13.04
C HIS A 431 16.91 29.78 12.22
N PRO A 432 17.59 28.62 12.17
CA PRO A 432 18.84 28.44 11.42
C PRO A 432 18.81 28.62 9.88
N LYS A 433 17.66 28.95 9.28
CA LYS A 433 17.50 29.15 7.83
C LYS A 433 16.62 30.35 7.45
N ASN A 434 15.75 30.82 8.35
CA ASN A 434 14.87 31.95 8.10
C ASN A 434 15.27 33.14 9.00
N SER A 435 16.01 34.08 8.43
CA SER A 435 16.45 35.30 9.13
C SER A 435 15.33 36.29 9.41
N GLN A 436 14.15 36.17 8.78
CA GLN A 436 13.02 37.07 9.01
C GLN A 436 12.43 36.93 10.43
N LEU A 437 12.62 35.78 11.08
CA LEU A 437 12.23 35.54 12.47
C LEU A 437 13.18 36.18 13.51
N GLY A 438 14.25 36.82 13.04
CA GLY A 438 15.19 37.58 13.87
C GLY A 438 16.09 36.72 14.75
N LEU A 439 16.64 37.38 15.78
CA LEU A 439 17.58 36.82 16.74
C LEU A 439 16.89 36.49 18.06
N LYS A 440 17.46 35.56 18.82
CA LYS A 440 17.13 35.36 20.23
C LYS A 440 17.69 36.51 21.05
N ASN A 441 16.89 36.96 22.02
CA ASN A 441 17.26 37.97 23.00
C ASN A 441 17.72 37.33 24.32
N CYS A 442 17.40 36.05 24.56
CA CYS A 442 17.69 35.35 25.81
C CYS A 442 18.32 33.97 25.59
N VAL A 443 19.63 33.96 25.28
CA VAL A 443 20.51 32.80 25.47
C VAL A 443 21.64 33.25 26.38
N TRP A 444 21.81 32.57 27.51
CA TRP A 444 22.74 32.96 28.56
C TRP A 444 23.62 31.77 28.95
N ALA A 445 24.92 31.90 28.75
CA ALA A 445 25.91 31.04 29.38
C ALA A 445 25.96 31.34 30.89
N ALA A 446 26.26 30.32 31.70
CA ALA A 446 26.36 30.45 33.16
C ALA A 446 27.39 29.46 33.73
N PRO A 447 27.95 29.72 34.93
CA PRO A 447 28.88 28.80 35.61
C PRO A 447 28.25 27.44 35.94
N THR A 448 26.92 27.38 36.02
CA THR A 448 26.15 26.13 36.13
C THR A 448 24.94 26.17 35.21
N ILE A 449 24.75 25.09 34.46
CA ILE A 449 23.65 24.87 33.52
C ILE A 449 22.95 23.54 33.82
N LEU A 450 21.76 23.36 33.24
CA LEU A 450 20.97 22.13 33.32
C LEU A 450 20.92 21.46 31.94
N ILE A 451 20.93 20.13 31.92
CA ILE A 451 20.70 19.29 30.72
C ILE A 451 19.73 18.15 31.02
N ASN A 452 19.11 17.54 30.00
CA ASN A 452 18.29 16.34 30.23
C ASN A 452 19.17 15.20 30.75
N TYR A 453 18.68 14.41 31.71
CA TYR A 453 19.39 13.22 32.19
C TYR A 453 19.75 12.23 31.05
N SER A 454 18.84 12.05 30.08
CA SER A 454 19.08 11.22 28.89
C SER A 454 20.15 11.77 27.94
N ASP A 455 20.51 13.05 28.04
CA ASP A 455 21.66 13.64 27.34
C ASP A 455 22.95 13.49 28.17
N ALA A 456 22.84 13.61 29.51
CA ALA A 456 23.96 13.42 30.44
C ALA A 456 24.57 12.01 30.36
N GLU A 457 23.75 10.97 30.15
CA GLU A 457 24.24 9.60 29.96
C GLU A 457 25.03 9.37 28.65
N LEU A 458 24.98 10.33 27.71
CA LEU A 458 25.71 10.29 26.43
C LEU A 458 27.10 10.94 26.52
N LEU A 459 27.45 11.51 27.68
CA LEU A 459 28.67 12.27 27.89
C LEU A 459 29.78 11.39 28.47
N GLU A 460 30.97 11.51 27.89
CA GLU A 460 32.17 10.78 28.29
C GLU A 460 33.29 11.75 28.69
N VAL A 461 33.94 11.47 29.82
CA VAL A 461 35.11 12.23 30.27
C VAL A 461 36.22 12.18 29.20
N GLY A 462 36.81 13.33 28.91
CA GLY A 462 37.82 13.50 27.86
C GLY A 462 37.26 13.65 26.44
N ARG A 463 35.93 13.64 26.24
CA ARG A 463 35.30 13.96 24.95
C ARG A 463 34.65 15.35 24.94
N ARG A 464 34.49 15.89 23.73
CA ARG A 464 33.77 17.15 23.47
C ARG A 464 32.30 16.88 23.14
N ALA A 465 31.42 17.74 23.64
CA ALA A 465 30.02 17.80 23.24
C ALA A 465 29.65 19.22 22.81
N THR A 466 28.79 19.34 21.80
CA THR A 466 28.30 20.64 21.32
C THR A 466 27.03 21.02 22.06
N PHE A 467 27.14 22.03 22.90
CA PHE A 467 26.02 22.68 23.58
C PHE A 467 25.41 23.66 22.57
N ILE A 468 24.17 23.41 22.15
CA ILE A 468 23.58 24.07 20.98
C ILE A 468 23.45 25.58 21.26
N ASN A 469 23.82 26.40 20.28
CA ASN A 469 23.93 27.86 20.39
C ASN A 469 25.02 28.38 21.34
N TRP A 470 25.86 27.53 21.94
CA TRP A 470 27.02 27.95 22.76
C TRP A 470 28.35 27.60 22.08
N GLY A 471 28.58 26.31 21.81
CA GLY A 471 29.85 25.83 21.27
C GLY A 471 30.20 24.43 21.78
N ASN A 472 31.49 24.08 21.73
CA ASN A 472 31.99 22.81 22.26
C ASN A 472 32.44 22.98 23.72
N LEU A 473 32.00 22.07 24.60
CA LEU A 473 32.54 21.92 25.96
C LEU A 473 33.27 20.56 26.04
N LEU A 474 34.43 20.54 26.69
CA LEU A 474 35.21 19.34 27.01
C LEU A 474 34.79 18.83 28.39
N ILE A 475 34.34 17.57 28.48
CA ILE A 475 33.89 16.99 29.75
C ILE A 475 35.11 16.56 30.58
N THR A 476 35.32 17.20 31.75
CA THR A 476 36.47 16.93 32.64
C THR A 476 36.15 15.86 33.67
N ARG A 477 34.91 15.81 34.19
CA ARG A 477 34.52 14.92 35.29
C ARG A 477 33.02 14.64 35.28
N ILE A 478 32.62 13.44 35.74
CA ILE A 478 31.20 13.07 35.93
C ILE A 478 31.06 12.52 37.36
N GLU A 479 30.19 13.14 38.15
CA GLU A 479 29.86 12.75 39.52
C GLU A 479 28.60 11.87 39.53
N ARG A 480 28.64 10.78 40.31
CA ARG A 480 27.55 9.81 40.39
C ARG A 480 27.21 9.49 41.85
N ASN A 481 25.91 9.38 42.13
CA ASN A 481 25.40 9.04 43.45
C ASN A 481 25.92 7.67 43.90
N GLN A 482 26.48 7.58 45.10
CA GLN A 482 27.13 6.37 45.59
C GLN A 482 26.14 5.20 45.81
N ASN A 483 24.87 5.50 46.12
CA ASN A 483 23.86 4.50 46.46
C ASN A 483 23.11 3.95 45.24
N ASN A 484 23.01 4.72 44.14
CA ASN A 484 22.23 4.32 42.96
C ASN A 484 22.96 4.44 41.60
N ASN A 485 24.20 4.92 41.57
CA ASN A 485 25.08 5.04 40.39
C ASN A 485 24.58 5.96 39.25
N LYS A 486 23.49 6.72 39.46
CA LYS A 486 23.00 7.74 38.53
C LYS A 486 23.92 8.96 38.53
N ILE A 487 23.94 9.71 37.43
CA ILE A 487 24.67 10.98 37.33
C ILE A 487 23.93 12.03 38.18
N GLU A 488 24.67 12.76 39.00
CA GLU A 488 24.16 13.91 39.77
C GLU A 488 24.64 15.23 39.19
N ARG A 489 25.93 15.30 38.83
CA ARG A 489 26.59 16.50 38.32
C ARG A 489 27.70 16.13 37.33
N ILE A 490 27.96 17.02 36.39
CA ILE A 490 29.07 16.94 35.43
C ILE A 490 29.92 18.20 35.59
N HIS A 491 31.23 18.10 35.39
CA HIS A 491 32.11 19.25 35.22
C HIS A 491 32.68 19.26 33.80
N ALA A 492 32.86 20.46 33.24
CA ALA A 492 33.36 20.67 31.90
C ALA A 492 34.15 21.98 31.79
N VAL A 493 34.94 22.11 30.73
CA VAL A 493 35.69 23.32 30.35
C VAL A 493 35.26 23.75 28.95
N SER A 494 35.03 25.05 28.73
CA SER A 494 34.59 25.56 27.42
C SER A 494 35.74 25.62 26.42
N ASP A 495 35.57 24.94 25.29
CA ASP A 495 36.52 24.90 24.17
C ASP A 495 35.86 25.52 22.92
N LEU A 496 35.65 26.84 23.00
CA LEU A 496 34.90 27.60 22.00
C LEU A 496 35.70 27.86 20.71
N GLU A 497 37.03 27.73 20.76
CA GLU A 497 37.90 27.75 19.58
C GLU A 497 37.70 26.49 18.71
N ASN A 498 37.27 25.37 19.31
CA ASN A 498 37.03 24.13 18.57
C ASN A 498 35.70 24.15 17.81
N THR A 499 35.78 24.41 16.50
CA THR A 499 34.61 24.46 15.60
C THR A 499 34.20 23.13 14.96
N ASP A 500 34.67 21.96 15.44
CA ASP A 500 34.14 20.67 14.97
C ASP A 500 32.81 20.35 15.65
N PHE A 501 31.72 20.69 14.97
CA PHE A 501 30.36 20.36 15.36
C PHE A 501 29.78 19.16 14.59
N LYS A 502 30.64 18.31 13.98
CA LYS A 502 30.25 17.14 13.18
C LYS A 502 30.55 15.80 13.86
N SER A 503 31.62 15.72 14.64
CA SER A 503 32.02 14.50 15.36
C SER A 503 31.39 14.36 16.77
N THR A 504 30.74 15.42 17.26
CA THR A 504 30.32 15.61 18.64
C THR A 504 28.86 15.21 18.92
N VAL A 505 28.59 14.81 20.17
CA VAL A 505 27.22 14.69 20.71
C VAL A 505 26.63 16.10 20.86
N LYS A 506 25.38 16.31 20.46
CA LYS A 506 24.70 17.62 20.53
C LYS A 506 23.68 17.65 21.66
N VAL A 507 23.79 18.64 22.54
CA VAL A 507 23.04 18.73 23.80
C VAL A 507 22.22 20.02 23.86
N THR A 508 20.98 19.87 24.31
CA THR A 508 20.05 20.94 24.69
C THR A 508 20.21 21.26 26.17
N TRP A 509 20.28 22.55 26.52
CA TRP A 509 20.67 23.02 27.85
C TRP A 509 19.94 24.33 28.21
N LEU A 510 19.86 24.65 29.50
CA LEU A 510 19.33 25.91 30.05
C LEU A 510 20.24 26.42 31.17
N PRO A 511 20.38 27.74 31.41
CA PRO A 511 21.12 28.25 32.57
C PRO A 511 20.41 27.88 33.89
N LYS A 512 21.18 27.59 34.94
CA LYS A 512 20.60 27.44 36.30
C LYS A 512 20.44 28.83 36.94
N THR A 513 19.26 29.12 37.47
CA THR A 513 18.85 30.48 37.88
C THR A 513 19.01 30.80 39.37
N ASP A 514 19.45 29.84 40.19
CA ASP A 514 19.42 29.90 41.66
C ASP A 514 20.49 30.84 42.30
N TYR A 515 20.98 31.84 41.56
CA TYR A 515 22.01 32.77 42.01
C TYR A 515 21.39 33.97 42.75
N SER A 516 21.35 33.90 44.08
CA SER A 516 20.80 34.96 44.94
C SER A 516 21.73 36.15 45.17
N GLU A 517 22.93 36.19 44.57
CA GLU A 517 24.02 37.11 44.91
C GLU A 517 24.67 37.82 43.70
N SER A 518 24.10 37.71 42.48
CA SER A 518 24.63 38.38 41.27
C SER A 518 23.86 39.66 40.90
N GLU A 519 24.58 40.74 40.60
CA GLU A 519 23.99 42.01 40.15
C GLU A 519 23.27 41.92 38.79
N GLU A 520 23.59 40.91 37.98
CA GLU A 520 22.88 40.61 36.73
C GLU A 520 21.71 39.65 36.97
N VAL A 521 20.50 40.05 36.56
CA VAL A 521 19.28 39.25 36.71
C VAL A 521 19.22 38.18 35.63
N LEU A 522 19.54 36.93 36.00
CA LEU A 522 19.36 35.77 35.15
C LEU A 522 17.88 35.61 34.73
N PRO A 523 17.62 35.16 33.49
CA PRO A 523 16.26 35.08 32.98
C PRO A 523 15.49 33.90 33.58
N ILE A 524 14.32 34.20 34.16
CA ILE A 524 13.39 33.22 34.74
C ILE A 524 13.03 32.15 33.69
N LEU A 525 13.23 30.88 34.03
CA LEU A 525 12.81 29.74 33.22
C LEU A 525 11.29 29.54 33.31
N VAL A 526 10.66 29.14 32.21
CA VAL A 526 9.20 29.03 32.11
C VAL A 526 8.76 27.60 32.44
N PRO A 527 7.77 27.36 33.32
CA PRO A 527 7.16 26.05 33.46
C PRO A 527 6.27 25.74 32.26
N VAL A 528 6.47 24.56 31.66
CA VAL A 528 5.84 24.12 30.40
C VAL A 528 5.22 22.74 30.59
N VAL A 529 4.05 22.49 30.01
CA VAL A 529 3.42 21.17 29.89
C VAL A 529 3.32 20.81 28.41
N CYS A 530 4.07 19.79 27.98
CA CYS A 530 3.99 19.24 26.63
C CYS A 530 2.98 18.08 26.59
N VAL A 531 1.86 18.29 25.90
CA VAL A 531 0.80 17.30 25.70
C VAL A 531 1.01 16.59 24.36
N TYR A 532 0.93 15.26 24.40
CA TYR A 532 1.05 14.35 23.27
C TYR A 532 -0.27 13.60 23.06
N PHE A 533 -0.52 13.20 21.82
CA PHE A 533 -1.81 12.65 21.41
C PHE A 533 -1.63 11.47 20.44
N ASP A 534 -2.34 10.38 20.69
CA ASP A 534 -2.46 9.23 19.78
C ASP A 534 -3.91 9.10 19.30
N HIS A 535 -4.18 8.20 18.36
CA HIS A 535 -5.48 8.01 17.73
C HIS A 535 -6.55 7.51 18.70
N LEU A 536 -7.79 7.99 18.55
CA LEU A 536 -8.96 7.53 19.33
C LEU A 536 -9.39 6.09 19.00
N ILE A 537 -9.05 5.59 17.81
CA ILE A 537 -9.37 4.23 17.35
C ILE A 537 -8.07 3.45 17.11
N SER A 538 -7.93 2.30 17.76
CA SER A 538 -6.77 1.41 17.61
C SER A 538 -6.76 0.68 16.25
N LYS A 539 -7.92 0.20 15.79
CA LYS A 539 -8.07 -0.50 14.50
C LYS A 539 -7.90 0.45 13.31
N ALA A 540 -6.95 0.17 12.43
CA ALA A 540 -6.57 1.08 11.35
C ALA A 540 -7.69 1.37 10.34
N VAL A 541 -8.50 0.37 9.98
CA VAL A 541 -9.68 0.52 9.14
C VAL A 541 -10.83 -0.29 9.74
N LEU A 542 -11.97 0.36 9.94
CA LEU A 542 -13.19 -0.29 10.41
C LEU A 542 -13.96 -0.90 9.23
N ALA A 543 -14.37 -2.16 9.37
CA ALA A 543 -15.31 -2.83 8.48
C ALA A 543 -16.73 -2.23 8.59
N LYS A 544 -17.67 -2.68 7.74
CA LYS A 544 -19.07 -2.23 7.80
C LYS A 544 -19.75 -2.63 9.11
N ASP A 545 -19.44 -3.84 9.57
CA ASP A 545 -20.14 -4.52 10.66
C ASP A 545 -19.39 -4.39 12.00
N ASP A 546 -18.23 -3.71 12.02
CA ASP A 546 -17.46 -3.36 13.21
C ASP A 546 -18.22 -2.38 14.12
N ASP A 547 -18.50 -2.76 15.37
CA ASP A 547 -18.76 -1.76 16.41
C ASP A 547 -17.46 -1.08 16.82
N PHE A 548 -17.32 0.18 16.41
CA PHE A 548 -16.19 1.05 16.73
C PHE A 548 -15.92 1.20 18.23
N LYS A 549 -16.92 0.95 19.09
CA LYS A 549 -16.76 0.95 20.55
C LYS A 549 -15.83 -0.13 21.08
N GLN A 550 -15.59 -1.20 20.32
CA GLN A 550 -14.65 -2.28 20.69
C GLN A 550 -13.18 -1.90 20.44
N TYR A 551 -12.93 -0.81 19.70
CA TYR A 551 -11.60 -0.43 19.22
C TYR A 551 -11.15 0.95 19.74
N LEU A 552 -11.61 1.33 20.94
CA LEU A 552 -11.31 2.63 21.56
C LEU A 552 -9.93 2.63 22.23
N ASN A 553 -9.17 3.71 22.03
CA ASN A 553 -7.91 3.96 22.73
C ASN A 553 -8.12 4.94 23.90
N THR A 554 -8.73 4.48 24.99
CA THR A 554 -9.05 5.31 26.14
C THR A 554 -7.84 5.63 27.02
N GLU A 555 -6.88 4.72 27.14
CA GLU A 555 -5.80 4.83 28.13
C GLU A 555 -4.55 5.56 27.60
N ASN A 556 -4.22 5.40 26.32
CA ASN A 556 -2.96 5.90 25.73
C ASN A 556 -3.15 7.06 24.73
N SER A 557 -4.39 7.46 24.40
CA SER A 557 -4.61 8.52 23.39
C SER A 557 -4.19 9.93 23.80
N ARG A 558 -3.85 10.18 25.08
CA ARG A 558 -3.29 11.46 25.57
C ARG A 558 -2.34 11.23 26.75
N TRP A 559 -1.17 11.87 26.72
CA TRP A 559 -0.26 11.96 27.88
C TRP A 559 0.45 13.30 27.92
N GLU A 560 0.95 13.67 29.11
CA GLU A 560 1.46 15.01 29.39
C GLU A 560 2.81 14.92 30.09
N LEU A 561 3.75 15.80 29.70
CA LEU A 561 5.10 15.86 30.25
C LEU A 561 5.38 17.25 30.82
N GLN A 562 5.77 17.32 32.09
CA GLN A 562 6.17 18.58 32.74
C GLN A 562 7.62 18.93 32.35
N MET A 563 7.89 20.20 32.05
CA MET A 563 9.18 20.68 31.54
C MET A 563 9.50 22.08 32.06
N ILE A 564 10.80 22.42 32.09
CA ILE A 564 11.28 23.82 32.18
C ILE A 564 11.75 24.28 30.80
N GLY A 565 11.43 25.51 30.43
CA GLY A 565 11.69 26.07 29.10
C GLY A 565 12.49 27.37 29.12
N ASP A 566 13.09 27.73 27.98
CA ASP A 566 13.75 29.03 27.80
C ASP A 566 12.79 30.21 27.97
N SER A 567 13.33 31.34 28.44
CA SER A 567 12.53 32.47 28.92
C SER A 567 11.73 33.21 27.83
N GLU A 568 12.01 32.97 26.55
CA GLU A 568 11.23 33.51 25.43
C GLU A 568 9.91 32.76 25.22
N LEU A 569 9.75 31.57 25.82
CA LEU A 569 8.51 30.79 25.76
C LEU A 569 7.32 31.45 26.49
N LYS A 570 7.58 32.40 27.39
CA LYS A 570 6.53 33.20 28.05
C LYS A 570 5.85 34.19 27.10
N ASP A 571 6.55 34.59 26.04
CA ASP A 571 6.13 35.64 25.09
C ASP A 571 5.25 35.07 23.96
N LEU A 572 5.02 33.75 23.95
CA LEU A 572 4.19 33.02 23.00
C LEU A 572 2.70 33.29 23.23
N LYS A 573 1.96 33.31 22.12
CA LYS A 573 0.51 33.49 22.06
C LYS A 573 -0.17 32.17 21.71
N LYS A 574 -1.45 32.02 22.11
CA LYS A 574 -2.26 30.87 21.68
C LYS A 574 -2.32 30.83 20.15
N GLY A 575 -1.96 29.67 19.58
CA GLY A 575 -1.84 29.47 18.14
C GLY A 575 -0.41 29.58 17.58
N ASP A 576 0.56 30.11 18.33
CA ASP A 576 1.96 30.16 17.89
C ASP A 576 2.55 28.74 17.78
N VAL A 577 3.20 28.46 16.65
CA VAL A 577 3.82 27.16 16.36
C VAL A 577 5.33 27.26 16.48
N ILE A 578 5.93 26.38 17.30
CA ILE A 578 7.37 26.37 17.63
C ILE A 578 8.01 25.00 17.36
N GLN A 579 9.34 24.96 17.33
CA GLN A 579 10.12 23.72 17.40
C GLN A 579 10.85 23.66 18.74
N LEU A 580 10.55 22.67 19.57
CA LEU A 580 11.40 22.32 20.71
C LEU A 580 12.59 21.50 20.18
N GLN A 581 13.79 22.06 20.31
CA GLN A 581 15.00 21.49 19.72
C GLN A 581 15.20 20.03 20.17
N ARG A 582 15.51 19.14 19.22
CA ARG A 582 15.68 17.69 19.43
C ARG A 582 14.45 16.96 20.02
N ARG A 583 13.29 17.62 20.16
CA ARG A 583 12.06 17.03 20.72
C ARG A 583 10.90 16.92 19.74
N GLY A 584 10.63 17.96 18.94
CA GLY A 584 9.50 17.96 17.98
C GLY A 584 8.96 19.36 17.68
N TYR A 585 7.82 19.42 16.99
CA TYR A 585 7.07 20.65 16.72
C TYR A 585 5.85 20.71 17.65
N PHE A 586 5.50 21.91 18.09
CA PHE A 586 4.44 22.14 19.07
C PHE A 586 3.65 23.40 18.73
N ILE A 587 2.36 23.42 19.08
CA ILE A 587 1.51 24.63 19.05
C ILE A 587 1.13 25.04 20.47
N CYS A 588 1.15 26.33 20.77
CA CYS A 588 0.70 26.86 22.05
C CYS A 588 -0.83 26.83 22.15
N ASP A 589 -1.38 26.00 23.05
CA ASP A 589 -2.81 25.98 23.34
C ASP A 589 -3.18 26.87 24.54
N SER A 590 -2.32 27.00 25.54
CA SER A 590 -2.51 27.95 26.65
C SER A 590 -1.20 28.67 26.94
N THR A 591 -1.25 30.01 27.01
CA THR A 591 -0.09 30.87 27.28
C THR A 591 0.33 30.79 28.74
N TYR A 592 1.62 30.96 29.04
CA TYR A 592 2.09 31.12 30.42
C TYR A 592 1.34 32.28 31.11
N GLN A 593 1.01 32.12 32.39
CA GLN A 593 0.59 33.23 33.24
C GLN A 593 1.40 33.22 34.55
N PRO A 594 1.98 34.36 34.97
CA PRO A 594 2.66 34.46 36.25
C PRO A 594 1.68 34.27 37.41
N TYR A 595 2.22 34.09 38.61
CA TYR A 595 1.45 33.90 39.85
C TYR A 595 0.28 34.89 39.99
N ASN A 596 -0.94 34.36 40.06
CA ASN A 596 -2.16 35.15 40.19
C ASN A 596 -2.73 35.03 41.62
N ILE A 597 -2.93 36.18 42.27
CA ILE A 597 -3.40 36.29 43.66
C ILE A 597 -4.79 35.62 43.84
N HIS A 598 -5.63 35.59 42.81
CA HIS A 598 -6.97 34.99 42.88
C HIS A 598 -6.98 33.45 42.74
N THR A 599 -5.97 32.86 42.09
CA THR A 599 -5.85 31.40 41.93
C THR A 599 -4.83 30.78 42.88
N GLY A 600 -3.96 31.60 43.48
CA GLY A 600 -2.88 31.18 44.37
C GLY A 600 -1.76 30.38 43.67
N LYS A 601 -1.72 30.40 42.34
CA LYS A 601 -0.82 29.57 41.50
C LYS A 601 -0.36 30.33 40.25
N GLU A 602 0.80 29.97 39.73
CA GLU A 602 1.16 30.26 38.34
C GLU A 602 0.50 29.24 37.39
N THR A 603 0.37 29.60 36.11
CA THR A 603 -0.21 28.74 35.07
C THR A 603 0.88 28.41 34.04
N PRO A 604 1.27 27.14 33.87
CA PRO A 604 2.31 26.75 32.92
C PRO A 604 1.87 26.95 31.47
N LEU A 605 2.84 27.16 30.59
CA LEU A 605 2.62 27.16 29.14
C LEU A 605 2.20 25.75 28.68
N VAL A 606 1.05 25.62 28.01
CA VAL A 606 0.59 24.32 27.47
C VAL A 606 0.89 24.24 25.97
N LEU A 607 1.69 23.25 25.60
CA LEU A 607 2.17 22.98 24.25
C LEU A 607 1.62 21.64 23.73
N PHE A 608 0.92 21.64 22.61
CA PHE A 608 0.39 20.43 21.96
C PHE A 608 1.33 19.94 20.86
N ASN A 609 1.70 18.66 20.88
CA ASN A 609 2.51 18.01 19.84
C ASN A 609 1.85 18.12 18.46
N ILE A 610 2.65 18.54 17.47
CA ILE A 610 2.32 18.48 16.04
C ILE A 610 3.13 17.31 15.42
N PRO A 611 2.47 16.24 14.94
CA PRO A 611 3.18 15.08 14.37
C PRO A 611 4.02 15.42 13.14
N ASP A 612 5.15 14.72 12.96
CA ASP A 612 6.12 14.98 11.89
C ASP A 612 6.05 14.00 10.70
N GLY A 613 5.11 13.04 10.75
CA GLY A 613 4.81 12.10 9.66
C GLY A 613 5.69 10.84 9.60
N HIS A 614 6.35 10.45 10.69
CA HIS A 614 7.10 9.18 10.78
C HIS A 614 6.43 8.15 11.70
N THR A 615 6.28 6.92 11.19
CA THR A 615 5.54 5.79 11.82
C THR A 615 6.22 5.14 13.04
N LYS A 616 7.14 5.83 13.73
CA LYS A 616 7.56 5.41 15.07
C LYS A 616 6.49 5.82 16.07
N SER A 617 5.83 4.87 16.73
CA SER A 617 4.99 5.14 17.90
C SER A 617 5.77 6.02 18.89
N GLU A 618 5.19 7.15 19.33
CA GLU A 618 5.96 8.17 20.06
C GLU A 618 6.43 7.70 21.46
N THR A 619 5.83 6.63 21.99
CA THR A 619 6.35 5.82 23.11
C THR A 619 7.78 5.29 22.89
N SER A 620 8.26 5.22 21.65
CA SER A 620 9.61 4.77 21.27
C SER A 620 10.70 5.85 21.32
N ILE A 621 10.36 7.13 21.54
CA ILE A 621 11.28 8.25 21.33
C ILE A 621 12.39 8.35 22.41
N THR A 622 12.20 7.73 23.57
CA THR A 622 13.13 7.80 24.72
C THR A 622 14.21 6.71 24.80
N THR A 623 14.22 5.69 23.92
CA THR A 623 15.10 4.51 24.06
C THR A 623 15.89 4.11 22.81
N SER A 624 16.11 5.02 21.85
CA SER A 624 16.91 4.73 20.64
C SER A 624 17.97 5.78 20.26
N ASN A 625 18.94 6.02 21.14
CA ASN A 625 20.31 6.40 20.76
C ASN A 625 21.30 5.99 21.88
N PHE A 626 22.51 5.59 21.49
CA PHE A 626 23.61 5.10 22.35
C PHE A 626 23.31 3.89 23.26
N LYS A 627 23.85 2.73 22.86
CA LYS A 627 24.30 1.70 23.83
C LYS A 627 25.78 1.92 24.07
N ASP A 628 26.21 2.03 25.32
CA ASP A 628 27.63 1.83 25.66
C ASP A 628 27.83 0.82 26.81
N LYS A 629 29.10 0.49 27.10
CA LYS A 629 29.52 -0.75 27.75
C LYS A 629 30.13 -0.51 29.14
N LYS A 630 30.06 -1.57 29.96
CA LYS A 630 30.79 -1.81 31.24
C LYS A 630 30.26 -0.98 32.45
N SER A 631 30.34 -1.47 33.69
CA SER A 631 30.61 -2.85 34.17
C SER A 631 30.28 -3.02 35.65
N LYS A 632 29.84 -4.23 36.03
CA LYS A 632 30.14 -4.93 37.30
C LYS A 632 30.06 -6.44 37.00
N LYS A 633 31.20 -7.14 37.11
CA LYS A 633 31.55 -8.09 38.18
C LYS A 633 30.52 -9.22 38.38
N LYS A 634 30.97 -10.47 38.19
CA LYS A 634 30.26 -11.70 38.56
C LYS A 634 30.33 -11.91 40.08
N GLU A 635 29.28 -12.50 40.63
CA GLU A 635 29.42 -13.68 41.49
C GLU A 635 28.69 -14.86 40.82
N SER A 636 28.80 -16.07 41.37
CA SER A 636 28.67 -17.31 40.57
C SER A 636 27.92 -18.45 41.24
N ILE A 637 27.05 -19.10 40.47
CA ILE A 637 26.82 -20.56 40.43
C ILE A 637 26.64 -20.93 38.94
N ALA A 638 26.96 -22.17 38.55
CA ALA A 638 27.02 -22.58 37.14
C ALA A 638 26.59 -24.03 36.89
N VAL A 639 25.88 -24.25 35.78
CA VAL A 639 25.88 -25.47 34.94
C VAL A 639 25.66 -24.96 33.49
N ALA A 640 26.71 -24.66 32.74
CA ALA A 640 27.42 -25.58 31.84
C ALA A 640 26.68 -25.87 30.52
N THR A 641 26.97 -25.06 29.49
CA THR A 641 26.76 -25.38 28.07
C THR A 641 28.08 -25.17 27.32
N THR A 642 28.46 -26.15 26.49
CA THR A 642 29.76 -26.20 25.83
C THR A 642 29.83 -25.20 24.67
N LYS A 643 30.95 -24.48 24.55
CA LYS A 643 31.22 -23.56 23.43
C LYS A 643 32.07 -24.23 22.34
N THR A 644 31.77 -23.88 21.10
CA THR A 644 32.79 -23.55 20.09
C THR A 644 32.58 -22.09 19.65
N SER A 645 33.62 -21.47 19.10
CA SER A 645 33.67 -20.05 18.73
C SER A 645 33.30 -19.83 17.25
N ASP A 646 32.98 -18.63 16.78
CA ASP A 646 34.00 -17.63 16.41
C ASP A 646 33.51 -16.17 16.32
N SER A 647 34.45 -15.25 16.13
CA SER A 647 34.28 -13.79 16.25
C SER A 647 34.38 -13.03 14.92
N ALA A 648 33.58 -11.96 14.71
CA ALA A 648 33.96 -10.87 13.80
C ALA A 648 33.15 -9.55 13.99
N ASN A 649 33.89 -8.42 13.93
CA ASN A 649 33.56 -7.14 13.31
C ASN A 649 32.11 -6.58 13.31
N THR A 650 31.89 -5.50 14.07
CA THR A 650 30.84 -4.49 13.79
C THR A 650 31.22 -3.62 12.58
N LYS A 651 30.37 -3.59 11.54
CA LYS A 651 30.43 -2.62 10.42
C LYS A 651 29.23 -1.67 10.46
N LYS A 652 29.33 -0.54 9.73
CA LYS A 652 28.25 0.47 9.60
C LYS A 652 26.95 -0.18 9.13
N VAL A 653 25.83 0.08 9.82
CA VAL A 653 24.51 -0.42 9.46
C VAL A 653 24.01 0.25 8.17
N THR A 654 23.50 -0.55 7.24
CA THR A 654 23.01 -0.13 5.92
C THR A 654 21.48 -0.06 5.90
N LYS A 655 20.91 0.89 5.15
CA LYS A 655 19.47 1.08 4.96
C LYS A 655 18.76 -0.01 4.12
N LEU A 656 19.39 -1.17 3.93
CA LEU A 656 18.93 -2.24 3.02
C LEU A 656 17.98 -3.25 3.69
N GLY A 657 17.99 -3.36 5.03
CA GLY A 657 17.21 -4.38 5.75
C GLY A 657 15.69 -4.28 5.56
N LEU A 658 14.99 -5.39 5.80
CA LEU A 658 13.54 -5.39 5.96
C LEU A 658 13.15 -4.61 7.23
N GLU A 659 11.98 -3.98 7.21
CA GLU A 659 11.46 -3.20 8.35
C GLU A 659 10.32 -3.92 9.09
N VAL A 660 9.80 -5.01 8.51
CA VAL A 660 8.72 -5.85 9.02
C VAL A 660 9.19 -7.30 9.05
N LEU A 661 8.72 -8.09 10.02
CA LEU A 661 9.09 -9.50 10.22
C LEU A 661 8.05 -10.47 9.64
N LYS A 662 8.48 -11.65 9.18
CA LYS A 662 7.64 -12.70 8.57
C LYS A 662 6.54 -13.25 9.50
N ILE A 663 6.72 -13.10 10.81
CA ILE A 663 5.80 -13.60 11.87
C ILE A 663 4.98 -12.44 12.49
N SER A 664 4.96 -11.27 11.85
CA SER A 664 4.09 -10.15 12.27
C SER A 664 2.66 -10.28 11.73
N GLU A 665 1.74 -9.48 12.26
CA GLU A 665 0.33 -9.35 11.81
C GLU A 665 0.18 -8.72 10.41
N ASN A 666 1.29 -8.45 9.71
CA ASN A 666 1.33 -7.76 8.43
C ASN A 666 2.25 -8.52 7.44
N LEU A 667 1.94 -9.80 7.23
CA LEU A 667 2.68 -10.71 6.35
C LEU A 667 2.67 -10.21 4.89
N GLY A 668 1.57 -9.59 4.46
CA GLY A 668 1.47 -8.93 3.15
C GLY A 668 2.48 -7.80 2.93
N GLU A 669 2.83 -7.02 3.95
CA GLU A 669 3.89 -6.01 3.84
C GLU A 669 5.29 -6.63 3.88
N TRP A 670 5.56 -7.59 4.77
CA TRP A 670 6.83 -8.33 4.77
C TRP A 670 7.13 -8.89 3.37
N TYR A 671 6.16 -9.57 2.77
CA TYR A 671 6.28 -10.15 1.44
C TYR A 671 6.55 -9.09 0.37
N SER A 672 5.83 -7.97 0.42
CA SER A 672 6.03 -6.83 -0.48
C SER A 672 7.44 -6.23 -0.33
N GLN A 673 7.94 -6.09 0.91
CA GLN A 673 9.30 -5.60 1.17
C GLN A 673 10.35 -6.59 0.67
N VAL A 674 10.19 -7.91 0.87
CA VAL A 674 11.09 -8.96 0.35
C VAL A 674 11.22 -8.88 -1.17
N LEU A 675 10.11 -8.73 -1.89
CA LEU A 675 10.14 -8.67 -3.36
C LEU A 675 10.74 -7.36 -3.90
N VAL A 676 10.47 -6.22 -3.27
CA VAL A 676 10.99 -4.92 -3.74
C VAL A 676 12.43 -4.68 -3.29
N LYS A 677 12.75 -4.84 -2.01
CA LYS A 677 14.11 -4.67 -1.48
C LYS A 677 15.06 -5.77 -1.97
N GLY A 678 14.55 -6.98 -2.16
CA GLY A 678 15.23 -8.06 -2.86
C GLY A 678 15.42 -7.83 -4.36
N GLU A 679 14.89 -6.75 -4.95
CA GLU A 679 14.99 -6.43 -6.38
C GLU A 679 14.31 -7.43 -7.35
N MET A 680 13.33 -8.21 -6.90
CA MET A 680 12.57 -9.13 -7.78
C MET A 680 11.64 -8.37 -8.74
N ILE A 681 10.95 -7.35 -8.23
CA ILE A 681 9.92 -6.62 -8.95
C ILE A 681 10.10 -5.11 -8.82
N GLU A 682 9.45 -4.36 -9.70
CA GLU A 682 9.18 -2.93 -9.56
C GLU A 682 7.69 -2.68 -9.82
N TYR A 683 7.01 -1.89 -9.00
CA TYR A 683 5.58 -1.63 -9.16
C TYR A 683 5.32 -0.76 -10.40
N TYR A 684 4.35 -1.17 -11.23
CA TYR A 684 3.95 -0.42 -12.41
C TYR A 684 2.81 0.57 -12.08
N ASP A 685 2.52 1.53 -12.96
CA ASP A 685 1.50 2.56 -12.73
C ASP A 685 0.07 1.99 -12.75
N VAL A 686 -0.17 0.96 -13.56
CA VAL A 686 -1.38 0.13 -13.52
C VAL A 686 -1.33 -0.78 -12.29
N SER A 687 -2.11 -0.43 -11.26
CA SER A 687 -2.33 -1.24 -10.05
C SER A 687 -2.60 -2.72 -10.37
N GLY A 688 -1.68 -3.60 -9.98
CA GLY A 688 -1.77 -5.04 -10.19
C GLY A 688 -0.93 -5.57 -11.37
N CYS A 689 -0.28 -4.69 -12.12
CA CYS A 689 0.85 -4.97 -13.01
C CYS A 689 2.17 -4.57 -12.32
N TYR A 690 3.28 -5.17 -12.75
CA TYR A 690 4.60 -5.01 -12.14
C TYR A 690 5.69 -5.44 -13.13
N VAL A 691 6.83 -4.75 -13.11
CA VAL A 691 7.99 -5.11 -13.94
C VAL A 691 8.75 -6.24 -13.26
N LEU A 692 8.89 -7.38 -13.94
CA LEU A 692 9.80 -8.45 -13.54
C LEU A 692 11.24 -8.01 -13.86
N ARG A 693 12.08 -7.85 -12.83
CA ARG A 693 13.49 -7.45 -13.04
C ARG A 693 14.29 -8.66 -13.55
N PRO A 694 15.37 -8.49 -14.33
CA PRO A 694 15.90 -9.56 -15.20
C PRO A 694 16.21 -10.89 -14.52
N TRP A 695 16.78 -10.86 -13.32
CA TRP A 695 17.09 -12.05 -12.55
C TRP A 695 15.83 -12.77 -11.99
N ALA A 696 14.73 -12.07 -11.71
CA ALA A 696 13.45 -12.69 -11.36
C ALA A 696 12.78 -13.33 -12.58
N TYR A 697 12.89 -12.67 -13.74
CA TYR A 697 12.48 -13.28 -15.02
C TYR A 697 13.33 -14.53 -15.33
N ARG A 698 14.63 -14.54 -15.01
CA ARG A 698 15.49 -15.73 -15.18
C ARG A 698 15.05 -16.95 -14.36
N ILE A 699 14.39 -16.76 -13.21
CA ILE A 699 13.76 -17.86 -12.46
C ILE A 699 12.62 -18.48 -13.28
N TRP A 700 11.81 -17.66 -13.96
CA TRP A 700 10.75 -18.12 -14.86
C TRP A 700 11.32 -18.78 -16.12
N GLU A 701 12.40 -18.26 -16.70
CA GLU A 701 13.11 -18.90 -17.83
C GLU A 701 13.67 -20.28 -17.46
N LEU A 702 14.26 -20.44 -16.27
CA LEU A 702 14.76 -21.76 -15.83
C LEU A 702 13.63 -22.79 -15.67
N ILE A 703 12.44 -22.35 -15.23
CA ILE A 703 11.23 -23.18 -15.20
C ILE A 703 10.75 -23.51 -16.63
N GLN A 704 10.76 -22.52 -17.53
CA GLN A 704 10.45 -22.71 -18.96
C GLN A 704 11.37 -23.75 -19.60
N GLU A 705 12.69 -23.54 -19.55
CA GLU A 705 13.72 -24.42 -20.12
C GLU A 705 13.55 -25.87 -19.64
N TRP A 706 13.33 -26.08 -18.35
CA TRP A 706 13.12 -27.43 -17.81
C TRP A 706 11.79 -28.04 -18.28
N PHE A 707 10.68 -27.32 -18.17
CA PHE A 707 9.35 -27.85 -18.46
C PHE A 707 9.17 -28.12 -19.97
N ASP A 708 9.60 -27.17 -20.81
CA ASP A 708 9.62 -27.26 -22.27
C ASP A 708 10.45 -28.48 -22.75
N ALA A 709 11.66 -28.65 -22.20
CA ALA A 709 12.52 -29.78 -22.51
C ALA A 709 11.96 -31.14 -22.05
N ARG A 710 10.95 -31.15 -21.16
CA ARG A 710 10.26 -32.38 -20.69
C ARG A 710 9.01 -32.68 -21.51
N ILE A 711 8.15 -31.69 -21.76
CA ILE A 711 6.91 -31.91 -22.54
C ILE A 711 7.20 -32.27 -24.00
N LYS A 712 8.30 -31.77 -24.58
CA LYS A 712 8.74 -32.10 -25.95
C LYS A 712 9.27 -33.53 -26.12
N ARG A 713 9.51 -34.28 -25.03
CA ARG A 713 10.04 -35.66 -25.07
C ARG A 713 8.92 -36.70 -24.91
N LYS A 714 9.21 -37.95 -25.28
CA LYS A 714 8.37 -39.10 -24.94
C LYS A 714 8.23 -39.21 -23.41
N PRO A 715 7.04 -39.54 -22.86
CA PRO A 715 5.84 -40.01 -23.58
C PRO A 715 4.95 -38.90 -24.14
N LEU A 716 5.12 -37.63 -23.75
CA LEU A 716 4.15 -36.58 -24.09
C LEU A 716 4.27 -36.11 -25.55
N ASN A 717 5.47 -35.72 -26.03
CA ASN A 717 5.74 -35.17 -27.37
C ASN A 717 4.94 -33.88 -27.74
N ILE A 718 4.70 -33.00 -26.77
CA ILE A 718 3.94 -31.75 -26.96
C ILE A 718 4.78 -30.72 -27.74
N ARG A 719 4.14 -29.95 -28.63
CA ARG A 719 4.79 -28.86 -29.37
C ARG A 719 4.35 -27.50 -28.85
N ASN A 720 5.23 -26.49 -28.91
CA ASN A 720 4.82 -25.12 -28.62
C ASN A 720 4.05 -24.52 -29.80
N CYS A 721 3.09 -23.66 -29.49
CA CYS A 721 2.28 -22.89 -30.43
C CYS A 721 2.10 -21.46 -29.90
N TYR A 722 1.45 -20.62 -30.71
CA TYR A 722 1.07 -19.26 -30.34
C TYR A 722 -0.33 -18.96 -30.85
N PHE A 723 -1.24 -18.65 -29.93
CA PHE A 723 -2.52 -18.02 -30.19
C PHE A 723 -2.51 -16.56 -29.70
N PRO A 724 -3.22 -15.63 -30.38
CA PRO A 724 -3.29 -14.22 -30.01
C PRO A 724 -3.77 -13.94 -28.58
N MET A 725 -3.50 -12.73 -28.09
CA MET A 725 -3.99 -12.24 -26.79
C MET A 725 -5.46 -11.81 -26.82
N PHE A 726 -5.99 -11.49 -28.00
CA PHE A 726 -7.31 -10.88 -28.19
C PHE A 726 -8.37 -11.91 -28.61
N VAL A 727 -9.54 -11.84 -27.98
CA VAL A 727 -10.72 -12.69 -28.25
C VAL A 727 -11.92 -11.77 -28.47
N SER A 728 -12.71 -11.99 -29.53
CA SER A 728 -13.87 -11.14 -29.83
C SER A 728 -15.03 -11.40 -28.85
N GLN A 729 -15.91 -10.41 -28.63
CA GLN A 729 -17.08 -10.58 -27.77
C GLN A 729 -17.92 -11.80 -28.18
N GLY A 730 -18.22 -11.95 -29.47
CA GLY A 730 -18.99 -13.08 -30.02
C GLY A 730 -18.26 -14.44 -29.97
N ALA A 731 -16.99 -14.49 -29.58
CA ALA A 731 -16.29 -15.74 -29.24
C ALA A 731 -16.35 -16.05 -27.73
N LEU A 732 -16.33 -15.02 -26.87
CA LEU A 732 -16.44 -15.15 -25.42
C LEU A 732 -17.88 -15.49 -24.97
N GLU A 733 -18.90 -14.95 -25.64
CA GLU A 733 -20.31 -15.17 -25.26
C GLU A 733 -20.79 -16.61 -25.49
N ARG A 734 -20.23 -17.32 -26.48
CA ARG A 734 -20.50 -18.75 -26.71
C ARG A 734 -20.01 -19.67 -25.58
N GLU A 735 -19.02 -19.25 -24.79
CA GLU A 735 -18.62 -19.98 -23.57
C GLU A 735 -19.66 -19.77 -22.44
N LYS A 736 -20.22 -18.56 -22.35
CA LYS A 736 -21.22 -18.16 -21.35
C LYS A 736 -22.59 -18.84 -21.54
N GLU A 737 -22.99 -19.12 -22.78
CA GLU A 737 -24.26 -19.83 -23.06
C GLU A 737 -24.26 -21.29 -22.60
N HIS A 738 -23.09 -21.88 -22.29
CA HIS A 738 -22.95 -23.30 -21.97
C HIS A 738 -22.26 -23.58 -20.62
N ILE A 739 -21.68 -22.57 -19.97
CA ILE A 739 -21.12 -22.65 -18.62
C ILE A 739 -21.86 -21.68 -17.70
N ALA A 740 -22.81 -22.19 -16.92
CA ALA A 740 -23.76 -21.40 -16.13
C ALA A 740 -23.13 -20.43 -15.11
N ASP A 741 -21.93 -20.74 -14.61
CA ASP A 741 -21.18 -19.92 -13.64
C ASP A 741 -20.09 -19.04 -14.30
N PHE A 742 -20.06 -18.90 -15.63
CA PHE A 742 -19.02 -18.13 -16.33
C PHE A 742 -19.27 -16.62 -16.22
N ALA A 743 -18.63 -16.00 -15.24
CA ALA A 743 -18.51 -14.55 -15.08
C ALA A 743 -17.16 -14.05 -15.62
N PRO A 744 -17.07 -13.55 -16.87
CA PRO A 744 -15.82 -13.07 -17.43
C PRO A 744 -15.42 -11.71 -16.84
N GLU A 745 -14.61 -11.72 -15.79
CA GLU A 745 -13.96 -10.52 -15.22
C GLU A 745 -12.75 -10.11 -16.10
N VAL A 746 -13.03 -9.76 -17.35
CA VAL A 746 -12.07 -9.40 -18.41
C VAL A 746 -11.80 -7.90 -18.50
N ALA A 747 -10.66 -7.55 -19.09
CA ALA A 747 -10.41 -6.21 -19.61
C ALA A 747 -10.89 -6.13 -21.08
N TRP A 748 -11.72 -5.13 -21.39
CA TRP A 748 -12.24 -4.87 -22.74
C TRP A 748 -11.44 -3.78 -23.45
N VAL A 749 -11.10 -4.02 -24.71
CA VAL A 749 -10.65 -3.03 -25.68
C VAL A 749 -11.85 -2.62 -26.52
N THR A 750 -12.26 -1.36 -26.40
CA THR A 750 -13.45 -0.81 -27.09
C THR A 750 -13.12 0.34 -28.04
N LYS A 751 -11.85 0.76 -28.14
CA LYS A 751 -11.38 1.87 -28.96
C LYS A 751 -10.11 1.52 -29.75
N SER A 752 -9.94 2.18 -30.88
CA SER A 752 -8.71 2.24 -31.67
C SER A 752 -8.45 3.71 -32.01
N GLY A 753 -7.37 4.29 -31.46
CA GLY A 753 -7.24 5.74 -31.39
C GLY A 753 -8.45 6.37 -30.68
N GLU A 754 -9.00 7.44 -31.25
CA GLU A 754 -10.22 8.09 -30.73
C GLU A 754 -11.52 7.37 -31.14
N THR A 755 -11.50 6.54 -32.19
CA THR A 755 -12.68 5.84 -32.72
C THR A 755 -13.03 4.59 -31.91
N ASP A 756 -14.32 4.37 -31.69
CA ASP A 756 -14.83 3.14 -31.06
C ASP A 756 -14.74 1.94 -32.03
N LEU A 757 -14.50 0.75 -31.50
CA LEU A 757 -14.44 -0.50 -32.27
C LEU A 757 -15.85 -1.01 -32.58
N ALA A 758 -16.03 -1.57 -33.79
CA ALA A 758 -17.31 -2.12 -34.25
C ALA A 758 -17.77 -3.37 -33.46
N GLU A 759 -16.82 -4.15 -32.93
CA GLU A 759 -17.05 -5.21 -31.95
C GLU A 759 -16.07 -5.00 -30.78
N PRO A 760 -16.51 -4.99 -29.51
CA PRO A 760 -15.62 -5.04 -28.36
C PRO A 760 -14.74 -6.31 -28.34
N ILE A 761 -13.48 -6.14 -27.96
CA ILE A 761 -12.49 -7.22 -27.94
C ILE A 761 -12.00 -7.43 -26.51
N ALA A 762 -12.12 -8.64 -25.98
CA ALA A 762 -11.58 -9.00 -24.68
C ALA A 762 -10.08 -9.30 -24.76
N ILE A 763 -9.33 -8.88 -23.75
CA ILE A 763 -8.02 -9.46 -23.43
C ILE A 763 -8.30 -10.82 -22.75
N ARG A 764 -7.72 -11.91 -23.28
CA ARG A 764 -8.20 -13.26 -22.99
C ARG A 764 -8.08 -13.68 -21.51
N PRO A 765 -9.16 -14.21 -20.88
CA PRO A 765 -9.13 -14.80 -19.53
C PRO A 765 -8.91 -16.34 -19.55
N THR A 766 -9.37 -16.96 -20.63
CA THR A 766 -9.43 -18.38 -20.97
C THR A 766 -8.84 -18.59 -22.36
N SER A 767 -8.59 -19.84 -22.75
CA SER A 767 -7.82 -20.18 -23.96
C SER A 767 -8.57 -21.16 -24.86
N GLU A 768 -9.49 -21.92 -24.27
CA GLU A 768 -10.47 -22.81 -24.90
C GLU A 768 -11.23 -22.10 -26.04
N THR A 769 -11.73 -20.88 -25.80
CA THR A 769 -12.44 -20.03 -26.78
C THR A 769 -11.59 -19.58 -27.97
N GLY A 770 -10.27 -19.45 -27.80
CA GLY A 770 -9.34 -19.12 -28.89
C GLY A 770 -8.80 -20.35 -29.63
N MET A 771 -8.57 -21.45 -28.90
CA MET A 771 -7.88 -22.64 -29.42
C MET A 771 -8.83 -23.66 -30.06
N TYR A 772 -9.98 -23.96 -29.45
CA TYR A 772 -10.84 -25.04 -29.93
C TYR A 772 -11.55 -24.76 -31.26
N PRO A 773 -11.92 -23.51 -31.63
CA PRO A 773 -12.32 -23.17 -32.99
C PRO A 773 -11.24 -23.34 -34.07
N ALA A 774 -9.96 -23.52 -33.69
CA ALA A 774 -8.90 -23.94 -34.58
C ALA A 774 -8.71 -25.47 -34.57
N PHE A 775 -8.87 -26.13 -33.42
CA PHE A 775 -8.78 -27.59 -33.31
C PHE A 775 -9.84 -28.28 -34.18
N ALA A 776 -11.08 -27.78 -34.23
CA ALA A 776 -12.14 -28.27 -35.14
C ALA A 776 -11.81 -28.14 -36.64
N LYS A 777 -10.83 -27.29 -36.99
CA LYS A 777 -10.35 -27.12 -38.37
C LYS A 777 -9.14 -28.01 -38.66
N TRP A 778 -8.28 -28.22 -37.66
CA TRP A 778 -7.04 -29.01 -37.79
C TRP A 778 -7.23 -30.51 -37.59
N ILE A 779 -8.27 -30.93 -36.88
CA ILE A 779 -8.64 -32.34 -36.67
C ILE A 779 -9.82 -32.65 -37.59
N GLN A 780 -9.63 -33.56 -38.54
CA GLN A 780 -10.70 -34.08 -39.39
C GLN A 780 -10.80 -35.62 -39.29
N SER A 781 -9.66 -36.30 -39.15
CA SER A 781 -9.54 -37.75 -39.09
C SER A 781 -8.82 -38.22 -37.83
N TYR A 782 -8.98 -39.50 -37.45
CA TYR A 782 -8.19 -40.13 -36.38
C TYR A 782 -6.67 -39.99 -36.56
N ARG A 783 -6.20 -39.78 -37.80
CA ARG A 783 -4.78 -39.58 -38.16
C ARG A 783 -4.19 -38.25 -37.69
N ASP A 784 -5.04 -37.27 -37.38
CA ASP A 784 -4.64 -35.96 -36.86
C ASP A 784 -4.46 -35.98 -35.33
N LEU A 785 -4.76 -37.12 -34.69
CA LEU A 785 -4.72 -37.34 -33.25
C LEU A 785 -3.52 -38.20 -32.82
N PRO A 786 -2.99 -37.99 -31.60
CA PRO A 786 -3.35 -36.94 -30.66
C PRO A 786 -2.71 -35.59 -31.01
N LEU A 787 -3.52 -34.54 -31.13
CA LEU A 787 -3.04 -33.16 -31.27
C LEU A 787 -2.60 -32.66 -29.89
N LYS A 788 -1.33 -32.28 -29.72
CA LYS A 788 -0.79 -31.87 -28.42
C LYS A 788 -0.02 -30.56 -28.48
N LEU A 789 -0.53 -29.52 -27.82
CA LEU A 789 -0.02 -28.15 -27.91
C LEU A 789 0.18 -27.49 -26.54
N ASN A 790 1.22 -26.68 -26.44
CA ASN A 790 1.56 -25.85 -25.29
C ASN A 790 1.78 -24.40 -25.74
N GLN A 791 1.46 -23.42 -24.89
CA GLN A 791 1.75 -22.00 -25.09
C GLN A 791 2.37 -21.41 -23.82
N TRP A 792 3.21 -20.39 -24.02
CA TRP A 792 3.69 -19.49 -22.98
C TRP A 792 3.25 -18.07 -23.35
N ASN A 793 2.69 -17.34 -22.38
CA ASN A 793 1.90 -16.14 -22.65
C ASN A 793 1.75 -15.26 -21.40
N SER A 794 1.34 -14.00 -21.60
CA SER A 794 0.65 -13.22 -20.55
C SER A 794 -0.85 -13.49 -20.61
N VAL A 795 -1.53 -13.36 -19.47
CA VAL A 795 -2.99 -13.24 -19.38
C VAL A 795 -3.37 -12.11 -18.42
N VAL A 796 -4.52 -11.50 -18.67
CA VAL A 796 -5.10 -10.45 -17.83
C VAL A 796 -6.39 -10.94 -17.19
N ARG A 797 -6.53 -10.71 -15.88
CA ARG A 797 -7.78 -10.95 -15.13
C ARG A 797 -8.07 -9.78 -14.21
N TRP A 798 -9.32 -9.31 -14.20
CA TRP A 798 -9.71 -8.07 -13.52
C TRP A 798 -10.45 -8.30 -12.18
N GLU A 799 -10.60 -9.57 -11.79
CA GLU A 799 -11.35 -10.14 -10.66
C GLU A 799 -11.04 -9.57 -9.25
N PHE A 800 -9.94 -8.83 -9.06
CA PHE A 800 -9.41 -8.56 -7.71
C PHE A 800 -9.27 -7.08 -7.33
N LYS A 801 -9.70 -6.76 -6.10
CA LYS A 801 -9.63 -5.42 -5.47
C LYS A 801 -8.27 -5.10 -4.84
N HIS A 802 -7.57 -6.13 -4.36
CA HIS A 802 -6.26 -6.01 -3.70
C HIS A 802 -5.27 -6.98 -4.36
N PRO A 803 -4.43 -6.51 -5.30
CA PRO A 803 -3.43 -7.36 -5.92
C PRO A 803 -2.22 -7.55 -5.00
N GLN A 804 -1.65 -8.75 -5.00
CA GLN A 804 -0.39 -9.09 -4.35
C GLN A 804 0.54 -9.70 -5.40
N PRO A 805 1.77 -9.17 -5.62
CA PRO A 805 2.69 -9.62 -6.66
C PRO A 805 2.91 -11.13 -6.67
N PHE A 806 3.05 -11.73 -7.87
CA PHE A 806 3.05 -13.17 -8.15
C PHE A 806 1.80 -13.95 -7.71
N LEU A 807 1.34 -13.82 -6.46
CA LEU A 807 0.28 -14.65 -5.88
C LEU A 807 -1.10 -14.34 -6.49
N ARG A 808 -1.43 -13.05 -6.64
CA ARG A 808 -2.76 -12.58 -7.02
C ARG A 808 -2.67 -11.25 -7.77
N THR A 809 -2.38 -11.29 -9.06
CA THR A 809 -2.08 -10.10 -9.88
C THR A 809 -3.05 -9.94 -11.05
N ARG A 810 -3.12 -8.74 -11.63
CA ARG A 810 -3.99 -8.49 -12.80
C ARG A 810 -3.39 -9.02 -14.08
N GLU A 811 -2.09 -8.84 -14.24
CA GLU A 811 -1.30 -9.43 -15.32
C GLU A 811 -0.33 -10.45 -14.72
N PHE A 812 -0.15 -11.58 -15.38
CA PHE A 812 0.85 -12.58 -15.04
C PHE A 812 1.24 -13.41 -16.26
N LEU A 813 2.46 -13.95 -16.21
CA LEU A 813 2.92 -14.96 -17.18
C LEU A 813 2.34 -16.34 -16.79
N TRP A 814 1.83 -17.05 -17.79
CA TRP A 814 1.16 -18.34 -17.71
C TRP A 814 1.83 -19.32 -18.70
N GLN A 815 1.95 -20.57 -18.27
CA GLN A 815 2.11 -21.77 -19.11
C GLN A 815 0.75 -22.43 -19.24
N GLU A 816 0.28 -22.65 -20.45
CA GLU A 816 -0.97 -23.35 -20.73
C GLU A 816 -0.74 -24.46 -21.77
N GLY A 817 -1.49 -25.55 -21.71
CA GLY A 817 -1.42 -26.60 -22.71
C GLY A 817 -2.75 -27.31 -22.89
N HIS A 818 -3.12 -27.51 -24.14
CA HIS A 818 -4.41 -28.04 -24.56
C HIS A 818 -4.17 -29.14 -25.59
N ASN A 819 -4.60 -30.35 -25.28
CA ASN A 819 -4.42 -31.51 -26.14
C ASN A 819 -5.77 -32.20 -26.42
N ALA A 820 -5.87 -32.86 -27.57
CA ALA A 820 -7.00 -33.67 -27.99
C ALA A 820 -6.55 -35.10 -28.36
N TYR A 821 -7.36 -36.09 -27.96
CA TYR A 821 -7.07 -37.52 -28.07
C TYR A 821 -8.28 -38.26 -28.65
N ALA A 822 -8.02 -39.42 -29.27
CA ALA A 822 -9.10 -40.30 -29.73
C ALA A 822 -9.77 -41.07 -28.57
N THR A 823 -9.03 -41.38 -27.50
CA THR A 823 -9.50 -42.20 -26.37
C THR A 823 -9.38 -41.47 -25.03
N ARG A 824 -10.13 -41.95 -24.04
CA ARG A 824 -10.13 -41.40 -22.67
C ARG A 824 -8.84 -41.72 -21.93
N GLU A 825 -8.34 -42.93 -22.14
CA GLU A 825 -7.22 -43.54 -21.43
C GLU A 825 -5.91 -42.78 -21.71
N GLU A 826 -5.71 -42.33 -22.95
CA GLU A 826 -4.56 -41.48 -23.29
C GLU A 826 -4.63 -40.09 -22.63
N ALA A 827 -5.82 -39.51 -22.57
CA ALA A 827 -6.07 -38.19 -22.00
C ALA A 827 -5.85 -38.19 -20.48
N GLU A 828 -6.44 -39.15 -19.75
CA GLU A 828 -6.25 -39.30 -18.31
C GLU A 828 -4.78 -39.60 -17.95
N ARG A 829 -4.10 -40.43 -18.76
CA ARG A 829 -2.68 -40.73 -18.61
C ARG A 829 -1.79 -39.48 -18.76
N ASP A 830 -2.02 -38.65 -19.77
CA ASP A 830 -1.24 -37.41 -19.95
C ASP A 830 -1.54 -36.36 -18.86
N VAL A 831 -2.79 -36.26 -18.36
CA VAL A 831 -3.13 -35.41 -17.20
C VAL A 831 -2.30 -35.76 -15.96
N LEU A 832 -2.14 -37.05 -15.66
CA LEU A 832 -1.36 -37.50 -14.51
C LEU A 832 0.16 -37.31 -14.70
N ILE A 833 0.67 -37.47 -15.92
CA ILE A 833 2.09 -37.23 -16.22
C ILE A 833 2.44 -35.74 -16.10
N THR A 834 1.61 -34.85 -16.64
CA THR A 834 1.82 -33.39 -16.52
C THR A 834 1.76 -32.93 -15.06
N LEU A 835 0.84 -33.46 -14.25
CA LEU A 835 0.83 -33.21 -12.81
C LEU A 835 2.14 -33.64 -12.12
N GLY A 836 2.72 -34.77 -12.54
CA GLY A 836 4.04 -35.21 -12.08
C GLY A 836 5.17 -34.25 -12.46
N TYR A 837 5.08 -33.59 -13.62
CA TYR A 837 6.04 -32.55 -14.01
C TYR A 837 5.87 -31.28 -13.17
N TYR A 838 4.64 -30.90 -12.80
CA TYR A 838 4.39 -29.80 -11.86
C TYR A 838 4.91 -30.08 -10.46
N GLU A 839 4.65 -31.28 -9.91
CA GLU A 839 5.27 -31.71 -8.65
C GLU A 839 6.80 -31.66 -8.73
N TYR A 840 7.40 -32.06 -9.87
CA TYR A 840 8.85 -31.97 -10.03
C TYR A 840 9.35 -30.51 -9.97
N VAL A 841 8.67 -29.56 -10.63
CA VAL A 841 9.05 -28.14 -10.52
C VAL A 841 9.02 -27.68 -9.07
N TYR A 842 7.93 -27.93 -8.33
CA TYR A 842 7.84 -27.56 -6.92
C TYR A 842 8.90 -28.26 -6.05
N LYS A 843 8.90 -29.61 -6.00
CA LYS A 843 9.78 -30.37 -5.11
C LYS A 843 11.25 -30.28 -5.50
N ASN A 844 11.56 -30.49 -6.78
CA ASN A 844 12.95 -30.67 -7.24
C ASN A 844 13.61 -29.38 -7.72
N MET A 845 12.89 -28.39 -8.24
CA MET A 845 13.51 -27.12 -8.66
C MET A 845 13.40 -26.05 -7.57
N LEU A 846 12.21 -25.89 -6.98
CA LEU A 846 11.92 -24.84 -6.00
C LEU A 846 12.13 -25.26 -4.54
N ALA A 847 12.48 -26.52 -4.28
CA ALA A 847 12.59 -27.07 -2.92
C ALA A 847 11.29 -26.88 -2.08
N VAL A 848 10.12 -26.82 -2.73
CA VAL A 848 8.81 -26.66 -2.08
C VAL A 848 8.08 -28.00 -2.08
N PRO A 849 7.67 -28.54 -0.92
CA PRO A 849 6.83 -29.73 -0.87
C PRO A 849 5.40 -29.39 -1.36
N VAL A 850 4.76 -30.35 -2.02
CA VAL A 850 3.37 -30.25 -2.46
C VAL A 850 2.62 -31.56 -2.27
N ILE A 851 1.34 -31.47 -1.96
CA ILE A 851 0.40 -32.59 -1.90
C ILE A 851 -0.33 -32.68 -3.24
N LYS A 852 -0.19 -33.84 -3.92
CA LYS A 852 -0.94 -34.14 -5.15
C LYS A 852 -2.29 -34.76 -4.82
N GLY A 853 -3.35 -34.29 -5.49
CA GLY A 853 -4.67 -34.90 -5.38
C GLY A 853 -5.63 -34.56 -6.51
N LYS A 854 -6.83 -35.13 -6.44
CA LYS A 854 -7.99 -34.78 -7.28
C LYS A 854 -8.80 -33.70 -6.56
N LYS A 855 -9.27 -32.66 -7.26
CA LYS A 855 -10.27 -31.73 -6.68
C LYS A 855 -11.58 -32.45 -6.37
N THR A 856 -12.38 -31.94 -5.43
CA THR A 856 -13.77 -32.41 -5.24
C THR A 856 -14.63 -32.02 -6.45
N GLU A 857 -15.86 -32.53 -6.50
CA GLU A 857 -16.80 -32.15 -7.56
C GLU A 857 -17.22 -30.67 -7.50
N LYS A 858 -16.96 -29.96 -6.38
CA LYS A 858 -17.22 -28.52 -6.24
C LYS A 858 -16.03 -27.63 -6.60
N GLU A 859 -14.81 -28.03 -6.27
CA GLU A 859 -13.59 -27.23 -6.49
C GLU A 859 -12.81 -27.65 -7.76
N LYS A 860 -13.42 -28.43 -8.66
CA LYS A 860 -12.88 -28.74 -9.99
C LYS A 860 -13.17 -27.61 -10.99
N PHE A 861 -12.40 -27.58 -12.08
CA PHE A 861 -12.64 -26.65 -13.19
C PHE A 861 -14.01 -26.86 -13.85
N ALA A 862 -14.71 -25.76 -14.14
CA ALA A 862 -16.04 -25.76 -14.75
C ALA A 862 -16.02 -26.46 -16.13
N GLY A 863 -17.06 -27.24 -16.43
CA GLY A 863 -17.09 -28.10 -17.62
C GLY A 863 -16.12 -29.30 -17.60
N GLY A 864 -15.19 -29.38 -16.65
CA GLY A 864 -14.25 -30.49 -16.49
C GLY A 864 -14.89 -31.75 -15.90
N ILE A 865 -14.51 -32.93 -16.40
CA ILE A 865 -14.87 -34.21 -15.80
C ILE A 865 -14.17 -34.34 -14.44
N PHE A 866 -12.85 -34.14 -14.41
CA PHE A 866 -12.10 -33.95 -13.17
C PHE A 866 -10.92 -32.99 -13.31
N THR A 867 -10.42 -32.51 -12.18
CA THR A 867 -9.20 -31.71 -12.06
C THR A 867 -8.27 -32.38 -11.05
N THR A 868 -6.97 -32.39 -11.35
CA THR A 868 -5.89 -32.75 -10.43
C THR A 868 -5.04 -31.52 -10.13
N THR A 869 -4.37 -31.52 -8.98
CA THR A 869 -3.67 -30.33 -8.49
C THR A 869 -2.50 -30.65 -7.58
N CYS A 870 -1.56 -29.71 -7.49
CA CYS A 870 -0.51 -29.64 -6.48
C CYS A 870 -0.83 -28.51 -5.50
N GLU A 871 -1.15 -28.86 -4.25
CA GLU A 871 -1.36 -27.91 -3.15
C GLU A 871 -0.06 -27.70 -2.37
N ALA A 872 0.36 -26.45 -2.18
CA ALA A 872 1.47 -26.05 -1.32
C ALA A 872 0.96 -25.50 0.02
N TYR A 873 1.71 -25.66 1.10
CA TYR A 873 1.42 -25.07 2.41
C TYR A 873 2.37 -23.91 2.71
N VAL A 874 1.88 -22.88 3.40
CA VAL A 874 2.67 -21.72 3.86
C VAL A 874 2.51 -21.53 5.36
N ALA A 875 3.54 -21.91 6.13
CA ALA A 875 3.52 -21.93 7.59
C ALA A 875 3.28 -20.56 8.25
N SER A 876 3.76 -19.46 7.65
CA SER A 876 3.56 -18.12 8.23
C SER A 876 2.09 -17.67 8.21
N SER A 877 1.33 -18.03 7.17
CA SER A 877 -0.10 -17.70 7.05
C SER A 877 -1.04 -18.80 7.54
N GLY A 878 -0.58 -20.06 7.62
CA GLY A 878 -1.45 -21.21 7.88
C GLY A 878 -2.38 -21.55 6.72
N ARG A 879 -2.03 -21.14 5.49
CA ARG A 879 -2.89 -21.27 4.30
C ARG A 879 -2.30 -22.21 3.26
N ALA A 880 -3.18 -22.87 2.52
CA ALA A 880 -2.84 -23.62 1.33
C ALA A 880 -2.92 -22.75 0.07
N ILE A 881 -1.98 -22.95 -0.85
CA ILE A 881 -1.92 -22.27 -2.15
C ILE A 881 -1.94 -23.31 -3.27
N GLN A 882 -2.94 -23.22 -4.14
CA GLN A 882 -3.01 -24.01 -5.36
C GLN A 882 -1.88 -23.59 -6.32
N GLY A 883 -0.90 -24.49 -6.50
CA GLY A 883 0.32 -24.20 -7.23
C GLY A 883 0.23 -24.43 -8.75
N ALA A 884 -0.47 -25.49 -9.17
CA ALA A 884 -0.73 -25.82 -10.58
C ALA A 884 -1.90 -26.81 -10.70
N THR A 885 -2.50 -26.92 -11.89
CA THR A 885 -3.63 -27.83 -12.16
C THR A 885 -3.57 -28.49 -13.53
N SER A 886 -4.09 -29.72 -13.60
CA SER A 886 -4.30 -30.46 -14.86
C SER A 886 -5.75 -30.99 -14.89
N HIS A 887 -6.41 -30.84 -16.02
CA HIS A 887 -7.86 -30.98 -16.16
C HIS A 887 -8.18 -32.00 -17.26
N TYR A 888 -8.99 -33.02 -16.95
CA TYR A 888 -9.62 -33.85 -17.97
C TYR A 888 -10.98 -33.24 -18.30
N LEU A 889 -11.12 -32.73 -19.52
CA LEU A 889 -12.32 -32.01 -19.98
C LEU A 889 -13.36 -32.94 -20.62
N GLY A 890 -13.03 -34.23 -20.81
CA GLY A 890 -13.92 -35.19 -21.45
C GLY A 890 -14.18 -34.82 -22.90
N THR A 891 -15.43 -34.96 -23.34
CA THR A 891 -15.93 -34.51 -24.66
C THR A 891 -16.81 -33.26 -24.54
N ASN A 892 -16.81 -32.57 -23.39
CA ASN A 892 -17.75 -31.47 -23.12
C ASN A 892 -17.45 -30.26 -24.02
N PHE A 893 -16.23 -29.74 -23.95
CA PHE A 893 -15.76 -28.64 -24.81
C PHE A 893 -15.71 -29.08 -26.30
N ALA A 894 -15.40 -30.35 -26.57
CA ALA A 894 -15.40 -30.89 -27.93
C ALA A 894 -16.79 -30.81 -28.60
N LYS A 895 -17.88 -31.01 -27.83
CA LYS A 895 -19.25 -30.80 -28.31
C LYS A 895 -19.60 -29.32 -28.49
N MET A 896 -19.13 -28.45 -27.60
CA MET A 896 -19.38 -27.00 -27.66
C MET A 896 -18.71 -26.33 -28.88
N PHE A 897 -17.55 -26.84 -29.30
CA PHE A 897 -16.74 -26.29 -30.39
C PHE A 897 -16.67 -27.17 -31.65
N ASP A 898 -17.55 -28.18 -31.75
CA ASP A 898 -17.63 -29.18 -32.84
C ASP A 898 -16.28 -29.83 -33.23
N VAL A 899 -15.50 -30.22 -32.22
CA VAL A 899 -14.21 -30.88 -32.39
C VAL A 899 -14.42 -32.40 -32.47
N HIS A 900 -14.65 -32.90 -33.68
CA HIS A 900 -14.88 -34.31 -33.97
C HIS A 900 -13.78 -34.92 -34.88
N PHE A 901 -13.70 -36.25 -34.93
CA PHE A 901 -12.88 -37.00 -35.88
C PHE A 901 -13.66 -38.19 -36.46
N GLU A 902 -13.32 -38.62 -37.67
CA GLU A 902 -13.85 -39.87 -38.25
C GLU A 902 -13.15 -41.09 -37.63
N HIS A 903 -13.93 -42.03 -37.10
CA HIS A 903 -13.42 -43.28 -36.51
C HIS A 903 -12.82 -44.22 -37.59
N PRO A 904 -11.64 -44.83 -37.37
CA PRO A 904 -10.91 -45.59 -38.39
C PRO A 904 -11.69 -46.74 -39.03
N ASP A 905 -12.50 -47.46 -38.25
CA ASP A 905 -13.16 -48.70 -38.70
C ASP A 905 -14.63 -48.53 -39.10
N THR A 906 -15.30 -47.47 -38.62
CA THR A 906 -16.75 -47.26 -38.84
C THR A 906 -17.06 -46.01 -39.65
N HIS A 907 -16.08 -45.12 -39.86
CA HIS A 907 -16.24 -43.78 -40.45
C HIS A 907 -17.27 -42.87 -39.73
N GLU A 908 -17.72 -43.24 -38.53
CA GLU A 908 -18.63 -42.41 -37.74
C GLU A 908 -17.89 -41.24 -37.07
N LYS A 909 -18.56 -40.09 -36.98
CA LYS A 909 -18.04 -38.90 -36.29
C LYS A 909 -18.04 -39.10 -34.77
N SER A 910 -16.86 -39.09 -34.18
CA SER A 910 -16.63 -39.19 -32.72
C SER A 910 -16.06 -37.89 -32.17
N PHE A 911 -16.53 -37.43 -31.00
CA PHE A 911 -15.97 -36.24 -30.36
C PHE A 911 -14.63 -36.56 -29.67
N VAL A 912 -13.64 -35.67 -29.81
CA VAL A 912 -12.32 -35.87 -29.20
C VAL A 912 -12.37 -35.74 -27.68
N HIS A 913 -11.51 -36.51 -27.00
CA HIS A 913 -11.25 -36.33 -25.57
C HIS A 913 -10.21 -35.24 -25.35
N GLN A 914 -10.54 -34.22 -24.55
CA GLN A 914 -9.68 -33.05 -24.34
C GLN A 914 -9.09 -32.98 -22.93
N ILE A 915 -7.91 -32.36 -22.83
CA ILE A 915 -7.28 -31.96 -21.57
C ILE A 915 -6.83 -30.50 -21.66
N SER A 916 -6.79 -29.84 -20.51
CA SER A 916 -6.19 -28.50 -20.31
C SER A 916 -5.27 -28.58 -19.08
N PHE A 917 -4.16 -27.84 -19.06
CA PHE A 917 -3.24 -27.80 -17.91
C PHE A 917 -2.44 -26.50 -17.86
N GLY A 918 -2.15 -25.99 -16.66
CA GLY A 918 -1.29 -24.82 -16.53
C GLY A 918 -0.61 -24.58 -15.18
N MET A 919 0.47 -23.78 -15.25
CA MET A 919 1.15 -23.14 -14.10
C MET A 919 1.37 -21.66 -14.39
N THR A 920 1.34 -20.79 -13.38
CA THR A 920 1.66 -19.36 -13.54
C THR A 920 2.87 -18.96 -12.72
N THR A 921 3.33 -17.72 -12.92
CA THR A 921 4.35 -17.06 -12.09
C THR A 921 4.02 -17.00 -10.58
N ARG A 922 2.78 -17.32 -10.16
CA ARG A 922 2.44 -17.67 -8.76
C ARG A 922 3.40 -18.69 -8.15
N THR A 923 3.91 -19.60 -8.98
CA THR A 923 4.94 -20.59 -8.65
C THR A 923 6.18 -19.97 -7.98
N ILE A 924 6.62 -18.80 -8.46
CA ILE A 924 7.73 -18.02 -7.87
C ILE A 924 7.28 -17.39 -6.55
N GLY A 925 6.04 -16.89 -6.49
CA GLY A 925 5.47 -16.31 -5.28
C GLY A 925 5.38 -17.31 -4.11
N VAL A 926 4.97 -18.54 -4.38
CA VAL A 926 4.94 -19.65 -3.40
C VAL A 926 6.35 -19.95 -2.89
N MET A 927 7.34 -20.06 -3.77
CA MET A 927 8.75 -20.27 -3.39
C MET A 927 9.25 -19.17 -2.43
N VAL A 928 8.91 -17.90 -2.67
CA VAL A 928 9.29 -16.78 -1.79
C VAL A 928 8.55 -16.84 -0.45
N MET A 929 7.25 -17.15 -0.43
CA MET A 929 6.49 -17.30 0.82
C MET A 929 7.02 -18.43 1.71
N VAL A 930 7.41 -19.56 1.12
CA VAL A 930 8.01 -20.69 1.85
C VAL A 930 9.41 -20.30 2.35
N HIS A 931 10.36 -19.99 1.45
CA HIS A 931 11.79 -19.93 1.80
C HIS A 931 12.29 -18.59 2.34
N GLY A 932 11.66 -17.45 1.99
CA GLY A 932 12.12 -16.12 2.40
C GLY A 932 12.12 -15.93 3.93
N ASP A 933 12.98 -15.04 4.44
CA ASP A 933 13.14 -14.77 5.87
C ASP A 933 13.22 -13.25 6.19
N ASP A 934 13.54 -12.90 7.43
CA ASP A 934 13.65 -11.51 7.90
C ASP A 934 14.89 -10.76 7.37
N ARG A 935 15.79 -11.43 6.65
CA ARG A 935 16.95 -10.83 5.97
C ARG A 935 16.69 -10.60 4.47
N GLY A 936 15.69 -11.27 3.89
CA GLY A 936 15.29 -11.11 2.49
C GLY A 936 14.90 -12.43 1.81
N LEU A 937 15.24 -12.51 0.53
CA LEU A 937 15.03 -13.72 -0.28
C LEU A 937 15.95 -14.85 0.20
N VAL A 938 15.54 -16.09 -0.02
CA VAL A 938 16.37 -17.30 0.06
C VAL A 938 16.05 -18.12 -1.19
N LEU A 939 16.97 -18.18 -2.16
CA LEU A 939 16.70 -18.81 -3.45
C LEU A 939 17.20 -20.26 -3.48
N PRO A 940 16.39 -21.24 -3.92
CA PRO A 940 16.85 -22.61 -4.14
C PRO A 940 17.94 -22.66 -5.24
N PRO A 941 19.09 -23.29 -5.01
CA PRO A 941 20.22 -23.36 -5.94
C PRO A 941 19.86 -23.72 -7.40
N ARG A 942 18.88 -24.57 -7.65
CA ARG A 942 18.52 -25.00 -9.01
C ARG A 942 17.89 -23.88 -9.83
N VAL A 943 17.12 -22.98 -9.21
CA VAL A 943 16.48 -21.83 -9.89
C VAL A 943 17.18 -20.49 -9.66
N ALA A 944 18.07 -20.38 -8.68
CA ALA A 944 18.81 -19.14 -8.42
C ALA A 944 19.61 -18.69 -9.66
N SER A 945 19.37 -17.47 -10.14
CA SER A 945 19.94 -16.94 -11.39
C SER A 945 21.44 -16.73 -11.29
N ILE A 946 21.91 -16.28 -10.12
CA ILE A 946 23.28 -16.43 -9.65
C ILE A 946 23.21 -17.43 -8.50
N GLN A 947 23.97 -18.52 -8.60
CA GLN A 947 24.08 -19.56 -7.57
C GLN A 947 25.19 -19.23 -6.57
N VAL A 948 26.27 -18.62 -7.07
CA VAL A 948 27.49 -18.33 -6.31
C VAL A 948 27.97 -16.91 -6.62
N ILE A 949 28.18 -16.10 -5.60
CA ILE A 949 28.74 -14.74 -5.74
C ILE A 949 30.10 -14.65 -5.04
N ILE A 950 31.15 -14.32 -5.79
CA ILE A 950 32.49 -14.09 -5.25
C ILE A 950 32.61 -12.62 -4.84
N VAL A 951 33.02 -12.36 -3.59
CA VAL A 951 33.16 -11.01 -3.03
C VAL A 951 34.57 -10.83 -2.42
N PRO A 952 35.42 -9.94 -2.98
CA PRO A 952 36.70 -9.62 -2.37
C PRO A 952 36.50 -8.91 -1.02
N CYS A 953 37.24 -9.36 -0.02
CA CYS A 953 37.16 -8.88 1.36
C CYS A 953 38.58 -8.54 1.90
N GLY A 954 38.66 -8.00 3.13
CA GLY A 954 39.95 -7.62 3.75
C GLY A 954 40.66 -6.39 3.17
N VAL A 955 40.29 -5.93 1.97
CA VAL A 955 40.86 -4.73 1.32
C VAL A 955 40.50 -3.44 2.08
N GLY A 956 41.48 -2.55 2.23
CA GLY A 956 41.32 -1.20 2.78
C GLY A 956 42.11 -0.16 1.99
N VAL A 957 42.05 1.11 2.42
CA VAL A 957 42.73 2.24 1.76
C VAL A 957 44.25 2.05 1.74
N SER A 958 44.81 1.43 2.78
CA SER A 958 46.24 1.12 2.93
C SER A 958 46.69 -0.19 2.28
N THR A 959 45.81 -0.90 1.56
CA THR A 959 46.21 -2.11 0.82
C THR A 959 46.94 -1.70 -0.46
N ALA A 960 48.13 -2.25 -0.70
CA ALA A 960 48.89 -2.04 -1.94
C ALA A 960 48.10 -2.50 -3.18
N ASN A 961 48.33 -1.87 -4.33
CA ASN A 961 47.55 -2.15 -5.54
C ASN A 961 47.80 -3.57 -6.05
N GLU A 962 49.06 -4.03 -6.11
CA GLU A 962 49.44 -5.41 -6.46
C GLU A 962 48.62 -6.48 -5.70
N VAL A 963 48.30 -6.23 -4.42
CA VAL A 963 47.48 -7.15 -3.59
C VAL A 963 45.99 -7.09 -3.97
N LYS A 964 45.48 -5.93 -4.39
CA LYS A 964 44.10 -5.79 -4.94
C LYS A 964 44.00 -6.44 -6.31
N ASP A 965 45.03 -6.28 -7.15
CA ASP A 965 45.07 -6.77 -8.52
C ASP A 965 45.17 -8.31 -8.52
N ASN A 966 46.04 -8.88 -7.67
CA ASN A 966 46.12 -10.33 -7.44
C ASN A 966 44.80 -10.91 -6.88
N LEU A 967 44.21 -10.26 -5.86
CA LEU A 967 42.91 -10.68 -5.31
C LEU A 967 41.81 -10.64 -6.37
N THR A 968 41.77 -9.60 -7.21
CA THR A 968 40.83 -9.48 -8.32
C THR A 968 41.04 -10.60 -9.35
N ARG A 969 42.29 -10.90 -9.71
CA ARG A 969 42.64 -12.03 -10.60
C ARG A 969 42.20 -13.38 -10.02
N THR A 970 42.33 -13.59 -8.70
CA THR A 970 41.87 -14.83 -8.05
C THR A 970 40.35 -14.91 -7.99
N CYS A 971 39.64 -13.81 -7.73
CA CYS A 971 38.18 -13.78 -7.79
C CYS A 971 37.64 -14.13 -9.19
N LEU A 972 38.31 -13.67 -10.24
CA LEU A 972 38.00 -14.01 -11.63
C LEU A 972 38.35 -15.47 -11.97
N ASP A 973 39.51 -15.98 -11.54
CA ASP A 973 39.89 -17.40 -11.70
C ASP A 973 38.83 -18.34 -11.11
N VAL A 974 38.44 -18.12 -9.84
CA VAL A 974 37.42 -18.92 -9.16
C VAL A 974 36.08 -18.83 -9.90
N CYS A 975 35.71 -17.66 -10.40
CA CYS A 975 34.48 -17.50 -11.18
C CYS A 975 34.50 -18.28 -12.50
N ASN A 976 35.60 -18.23 -13.24
CA ASN A 976 35.75 -18.91 -14.54
C ASN A 976 35.81 -20.44 -14.37
N ARG A 977 36.56 -20.91 -13.37
CA ARG A 977 36.61 -22.33 -12.97
C ARG A 977 35.22 -22.88 -12.62
N LEU A 978 34.40 -22.10 -11.90
CA LEU A 978 33.02 -22.49 -11.57
C LEU A 978 32.07 -22.48 -12.78
N LYS A 979 32.26 -21.58 -13.75
CA LYS A 979 31.52 -21.59 -15.03
C LYS A 979 31.90 -22.77 -15.92
N GLY A 980 33.13 -23.27 -15.79
CA GLY A 980 33.73 -24.28 -16.66
C GLY A 980 34.52 -23.71 -17.83
N ASP A 981 34.91 -22.43 -17.75
CA ASP A 981 35.66 -21.72 -18.79
C ASP A 981 37.17 -21.98 -18.62
N SER A 982 37.77 -22.73 -19.54
CA SER A 982 39.23 -22.84 -19.64
C SER A 982 39.83 -21.51 -20.08
N LEU A 983 40.81 -21.00 -19.32
CA LEU A 983 41.60 -19.84 -19.72
C LEU A 983 42.47 -20.18 -20.94
N ILE A 984 42.05 -19.69 -22.10
CA ILE A 984 42.92 -19.50 -23.27
C ILE A 984 42.98 -17.98 -23.50
N GLU A 985 44.01 -17.35 -22.93
CA GLU A 985 44.44 -16.00 -23.33
C GLU A 985 45.25 -16.16 -24.64
N THR A 986 44.65 -15.80 -25.77
CA THR A 986 45.33 -15.66 -27.07
C THR A 986 44.87 -14.35 -27.71
N ASP A 987 45.79 -13.39 -27.85
CA ASP A 987 45.50 -11.99 -28.20
C ASP A 987 45.26 -11.75 -29.71
N ASP A 988 44.51 -12.63 -30.38
CA ASP A 988 44.17 -12.52 -31.81
C ASP A 988 42.67 -12.16 -32.00
N GLU A 989 42.38 -10.88 -32.26
CA GLU A 989 41.01 -10.33 -32.40
C GLU A 989 40.22 -10.80 -33.65
N ASN A 990 40.64 -11.86 -34.37
CA ASN A 990 40.20 -12.08 -35.75
C ASN A 990 39.95 -13.54 -36.22
N ASP A 991 39.59 -14.46 -35.32
CA ASP A 991 38.93 -15.73 -35.72
C ASP A 991 37.61 -15.94 -34.96
N ASN A 992 36.55 -16.20 -35.72
CA ASN A 992 35.16 -16.31 -35.26
C ASN A 992 34.64 -17.76 -35.40
N SER A 993 35.52 -18.77 -35.47
CA SER A 993 35.19 -20.12 -35.94
C SER A 993 35.40 -21.30 -34.96
N VAL A 994 35.82 -21.08 -33.70
CA VAL A 994 36.09 -22.18 -32.74
C VAL A 994 35.07 -22.25 -31.59
N ILE A 995 33.89 -22.81 -31.86
CA ILE A 995 33.05 -23.42 -30.81
C ILE A 995 33.42 -24.91 -30.71
N GLN A 996 34.40 -25.24 -29.86
CA GLN A 996 34.76 -26.65 -29.61
C GLN A 996 34.72 -27.03 -28.11
N HIS A 997 34.03 -28.14 -27.84
CA HIS A 997 34.09 -28.94 -26.62
C HIS A 997 33.87 -28.26 -25.26
N ARG A 998 32.70 -27.61 -25.11
CA ARG A 998 32.06 -27.35 -23.79
C ARG A 998 31.70 -28.67 -23.10
N ASN A 999 32.64 -29.25 -22.34
CA ASN A 999 32.50 -30.61 -21.78
C ASN A 999 32.75 -30.72 -20.26
N SER A 1000 32.50 -29.64 -19.50
CA SER A 1000 32.30 -29.75 -18.04
C SER A 1000 30.82 -30.02 -17.75
N SER A 1001 30.53 -31.13 -17.07
CA SER A 1001 29.17 -31.51 -16.64
C SER A 1001 28.70 -30.78 -15.36
N LEU A 1002 29.51 -29.84 -14.84
CA LEU A 1002 29.34 -29.16 -13.55
C LEU A 1002 29.35 -27.63 -13.70
N MET A 1003 28.64 -27.09 -14.70
CA MET A 1003 28.55 -25.63 -14.90
C MET A 1003 27.73 -24.95 -13.79
N ILE A 1004 28.36 -24.06 -13.03
CA ILE A 1004 27.72 -23.25 -11.98
C ILE A 1004 27.53 -21.81 -12.46
N ARG A 1005 26.35 -21.24 -12.19
CA ARG A 1005 26.05 -19.82 -12.45
C ARG A 1005 26.73 -18.93 -11.39
N ALA A 1006 28.04 -18.73 -11.56
CA ALA A 1006 28.87 -17.89 -10.72
C ALA A 1006 29.01 -16.45 -11.27
N ASP A 1007 29.19 -15.48 -10.38
CA ASP A 1007 29.51 -14.09 -10.73
C ASP A 1007 30.44 -13.43 -9.67
N THR A 1008 30.96 -12.24 -9.95
CA THR A 1008 31.89 -11.49 -9.06
C THR A 1008 31.39 -10.08 -8.74
N ASP A 1009 31.42 -9.68 -7.46
CA ASP A 1009 31.14 -8.30 -7.06
C ASP A 1009 32.44 -7.52 -6.83
N LEU A 1010 33.06 -7.05 -7.90
CA LEU A 1010 34.34 -6.32 -7.87
C LEU A 1010 34.19 -4.82 -7.55
N ARG A 1011 32.96 -4.28 -7.45
CA ARG A 1011 32.66 -2.83 -7.29
C ARG A 1011 33.42 -2.19 -6.13
N ASP A 1012 34.34 -1.27 -6.40
CA ASP A 1012 35.21 -0.65 -5.39
C ASP A 1012 34.47 0.34 -4.47
N ASN A 1013 33.48 1.05 -5.03
CA ASN A 1013 32.66 2.04 -4.34
C ASN A 1013 31.78 1.49 -3.19
N TYR A 1014 31.61 0.17 -3.08
CA TYR A 1014 30.86 -0.47 -2.00
C TYR A 1014 31.75 -1.29 -1.07
N SER A 1015 31.70 -0.98 0.24
CA SER A 1015 32.43 -1.77 1.24
C SER A 1015 31.95 -3.23 1.23
N PRO A 1016 32.82 -4.23 1.52
CA PRO A 1016 32.40 -5.64 1.51
C PRO A 1016 31.22 -5.96 2.43
N GLY A 1017 31.03 -5.21 3.53
CA GLY A 1017 29.85 -5.41 4.40
C GLY A 1017 28.53 -4.98 3.77
N TRP A 1018 28.55 -3.96 2.90
CA TRP A 1018 27.39 -3.58 2.08
C TRP A 1018 27.10 -4.67 1.04
N LYS A 1019 28.14 -5.17 0.36
CA LYS A 1019 28.02 -6.26 -0.63
C LYS A 1019 27.44 -7.53 -0.02
N PHE A 1020 27.94 -7.93 1.15
CA PHE A 1020 27.45 -9.11 1.88
C PHE A 1020 25.95 -9.02 2.13
N ASN A 1021 25.47 -7.87 2.62
CA ASN A 1021 24.05 -7.62 2.90
C ASN A 1021 23.20 -7.49 1.61
N HIS A 1022 23.72 -6.88 0.54
CA HIS A 1022 23.06 -6.80 -0.76
C HIS A 1022 22.78 -8.18 -1.37
N TRP A 1023 23.76 -9.09 -1.33
CA TRP A 1023 23.61 -10.45 -1.86
C TRP A 1023 22.85 -11.40 -0.93
N GLU A 1024 22.88 -11.15 0.39
CA GLU A 1024 22.03 -11.83 1.38
C GLU A 1024 20.55 -11.45 1.19
N LEU A 1025 20.25 -10.17 1.02
CA LEU A 1025 18.91 -9.65 0.71
C LEU A 1025 18.36 -10.20 -0.63
N LYS A 1026 19.24 -10.35 -1.63
CA LYS A 1026 18.99 -11.05 -2.91
C LYS A 1026 18.99 -12.58 -2.80
N GLY A 1027 19.23 -13.16 -1.63
CA GLY A 1027 19.08 -14.60 -1.43
C GLY A 1027 19.97 -15.50 -2.28
N VAL A 1028 21.12 -15.01 -2.78
CA VAL A 1028 22.06 -15.82 -3.56
C VAL A 1028 22.52 -17.00 -2.68
N PRO A 1029 22.39 -18.27 -3.12
CA PRO A 1029 22.54 -19.43 -2.23
C PRO A 1029 23.88 -19.52 -1.51
N LEU A 1030 24.97 -19.14 -2.19
CA LEU A 1030 26.32 -19.20 -1.66
C LEU A 1030 27.10 -17.92 -1.96
N ARG A 1031 27.72 -17.33 -0.93
CA ARG A 1031 28.70 -16.25 -1.08
C ARG A 1031 30.11 -16.79 -0.82
N LEU A 1032 31.05 -16.57 -1.72
CA LEU A 1032 32.46 -16.86 -1.51
C LEU A 1032 33.18 -15.57 -1.12
N GLU A 1033 33.76 -15.55 0.09
CA GLU A 1033 34.57 -14.46 0.60
C GLU A 1033 36.05 -14.82 0.42
N ILE A 1034 36.80 -14.00 -0.32
CA ILE A 1034 38.24 -14.15 -0.54
C ILE A 1034 38.92 -12.86 -0.07
N GLY A 1035 39.95 -12.96 0.77
CA GLY A 1035 40.77 -11.82 1.20
C GLY A 1035 42.25 -12.18 1.27
N PRO A 1036 43.16 -11.20 1.49
CA PRO A 1036 44.60 -11.45 1.44
C PRO A 1036 45.07 -12.60 2.35
N LYS A 1037 44.55 -12.67 3.59
CA LYS A 1037 44.87 -13.73 4.55
C LYS A 1037 44.39 -15.13 4.15
N ASP A 1038 43.44 -15.20 3.23
CA ASP A 1038 42.90 -16.45 2.70
C ASP A 1038 43.68 -16.88 1.45
N LEU A 1039 44.16 -15.92 0.64
CA LEU A 1039 45.17 -16.17 -0.40
C LEU A 1039 46.48 -16.68 0.21
N ASP A 1040 46.98 -16.06 1.29
CA ASP A 1040 48.16 -16.49 2.06
C ASP A 1040 48.06 -17.96 2.56
N ARG A 1041 46.83 -18.51 2.60
CA ARG A 1041 46.48 -19.85 3.08
C ARG A 1041 45.89 -20.74 1.98
N ASN A 1042 45.91 -20.29 0.73
CA ASN A 1042 45.37 -21.00 -0.44
C ASN A 1042 43.91 -21.46 -0.26
N GLN A 1043 43.07 -20.63 0.37
CA GLN A 1043 41.69 -20.95 0.78
C GLN A 1043 40.70 -19.81 0.46
N MET A 1044 39.42 -20.09 0.65
CA MET A 1044 38.32 -19.11 0.67
C MET A 1044 37.24 -19.51 1.69
N VAL A 1045 36.40 -18.56 2.10
CA VAL A 1045 35.29 -18.81 3.03
C VAL A 1045 33.96 -18.79 2.28
N ALA A 1046 33.32 -19.94 2.19
CA ALA A 1046 31.99 -20.10 1.63
C ALA A 1046 30.92 -19.89 2.71
N VAL A 1047 29.97 -18.97 2.47
CA VAL A 1047 28.88 -18.64 3.39
C VAL A 1047 27.54 -19.02 2.79
N ARG A 1048 26.82 -19.92 3.47
CA ARG A 1048 25.47 -20.37 3.10
C ARG A 1048 24.44 -19.28 3.37
N ARG A 1049 23.47 -19.10 2.47
CA ARG A 1049 22.36 -18.14 2.67
C ARG A 1049 21.20 -18.69 3.50
N ASP A 1050 20.91 -19.97 3.37
CA ASP A 1050 19.72 -20.60 3.95
C ASP A 1050 19.79 -20.78 5.48
N ASN A 1051 21.01 -20.90 6.03
CA ASN A 1051 21.25 -21.01 7.47
C ASN A 1051 22.32 -20.04 8.03
N GLY A 1052 23.21 -19.49 7.18
CA GLY A 1052 24.29 -18.58 7.58
C GLY A 1052 25.62 -19.25 7.93
N ASP A 1053 25.73 -20.58 7.78
CA ASP A 1053 26.97 -21.32 8.08
C ASP A 1053 28.15 -20.84 7.23
N LYS A 1054 29.37 -21.05 7.77
CA LYS A 1054 30.63 -20.74 7.09
C LYS A 1054 31.48 -21.99 6.97
N LEU A 1055 31.95 -22.28 5.77
CA LEU A 1055 32.84 -23.39 5.45
C LEU A 1055 34.10 -22.87 4.77
N THR A 1056 35.27 -23.29 5.23
CA THR A 1056 36.53 -23.04 4.52
C THR A 1056 36.66 -24.05 3.38
N ILE A 1057 36.96 -23.57 2.17
CA ILE A 1057 37.20 -24.40 0.97
C ILE A 1057 38.59 -24.05 0.42
N PRO A 1058 39.49 -25.03 0.21
CA PRO A 1058 40.76 -24.80 -0.48
C PRO A 1058 40.56 -24.29 -1.91
N LEU A 1059 41.46 -23.41 -2.38
CA LEU A 1059 41.52 -22.95 -3.77
C LEU A 1059 42.22 -23.98 -4.69
N GLU A 1060 42.90 -24.95 -4.09
CA GLU A 1060 43.52 -26.10 -4.75
C GLU A 1060 42.53 -26.94 -5.55
N GLY A 1061 43.01 -27.55 -6.65
CA GLY A 1061 42.19 -28.51 -7.39
C GLY A 1061 42.30 -28.49 -8.90
N ARG A 1062 42.99 -27.51 -9.51
CA ARG A 1062 43.30 -27.55 -10.96
C ARG A 1062 44.02 -28.88 -11.29
N PRO A 1063 43.45 -29.76 -12.12
CA PRO A 1063 44.07 -31.04 -12.46
C PRO A 1063 44.91 -30.89 -13.72
N ASN A 1064 46.18 -31.28 -13.66
CA ASN A 1064 47.03 -31.38 -14.85
C ASN A 1064 46.59 -32.56 -15.76
N ASP A 1065 45.94 -33.56 -15.17
CA ASP A 1065 45.76 -34.89 -15.76
C ASP A 1065 44.28 -35.21 -16.11
N GLY A 1066 43.47 -34.19 -16.41
CA GLY A 1066 42.11 -34.36 -16.95
C GLY A 1066 41.01 -34.78 -15.95
N GLY A 1067 41.25 -34.64 -14.65
CA GLY A 1067 40.22 -34.82 -13.61
C GLY A 1067 39.21 -33.66 -13.52
N ASN A 1068 38.24 -33.77 -12.60
CA ASN A 1068 37.38 -32.64 -12.22
C ASN A 1068 38.07 -31.77 -11.16
N ASP A 1069 37.90 -30.44 -11.23
CA ASP A 1069 38.44 -29.51 -10.22
C ASP A 1069 37.79 -29.73 -8.85
N LYS A 1070 38.61 -30.06 -7.84
CA LYS A 1070 38.17 -30.36 -6.46
C LYS A 1070 37.36 -29.23 -5.83
N MET A 1071 37.69 -27.98 -6.13
CA MET A 1071 36.99 -26.79 -5.64
C MET A 1071 35.58 -26.69 -6.25
N VAL A 1072 35.45 -26.95 -7.55
CA VAL A 1072 34.17 -26.92 -8.29
C VAL A 1072 33.27 -28.09 -7.86
N VAL A 1073 33.85 -29.29 -7.68
CA VAL A 1073 33.13 -30.46 -7.13
C VAL A 1073 32.59 -30.13 -5.73
N ARG A 1074 33.43 -29.61 -4.83
CA ARG A 1074 33.02 -29.32 -3.46
C ARG A 1074 31.94 -28.25 -3.36
N ILE A 1075 31.95 -27.25 -4.24
CA ILE A 1075 30.86 -26.26 -4.31
C ILE A 1075 29.60 -26.86 -4.95
N THR A 1076 29.73 -27.76 -5.93
CA THR A 1076 28.57 -28.47 -6.50
C THR A 1076 27.88 -29.37 -5.46
N GLU A 1077 28.66 -30.08 -4.62
CA GLU A 1077 28.15 -30.80 -3.46
C GLU A 1077 27.38 -29.87 -2.51
N LEU A 1078 27.99 -28.74 -2.15
CA LEU A 1078 27.39 -27.77 -1.22
C LEU A 1078 26.09 -27.15 -1.76
N LEU A 1079 26.02 -26.83 -3.06
CA LEU A 1079 24.80 -26.35 -3.71
C LEU A 1079 23.71 -27.45 -3.76
N ASN A 1080 24.06 -28.71 -3.95
CA ASN A 1080 23.09 -29.81 -3.85
C ASN A 1080 22.62 -30.02 -2.39
N GLN A 1081 23.52 -29.87 -1.41
CA GLN A 1081 23.17 -29.95 0.01
C GLN A 1081 22.21 -28.82 0.41
N ILE A 1082 22.47 -27.57 -0.01
CA ILE A 1082 21.56 -26.43 0.23
C ILE A 1082 20.17 -26.72 -0.35
N GLN A 1083 20.08 -27.21 -1.59
CA GLN A 1083 18.80 -27.57 -2.22
C GLN A 1083 18.05 -28.65 -1.43
N GLN A 1084 18.76 -29.65 -0.88
CA GLN A 1084 18.15 -30.74 -0.10
C GLN A 1084 17.76 -30.30 1.30
N ASP A 1085 18.59 -29.50 1.98
CA ASP A 1085 18.31 -28.97 3.32
C ASP A 1085 17.08 -28.04 3.31
N MET A 1086 16.98 -27.16 2.30
CA MET A 1086 15.80 -26.33 2.07
C MET A 1086 14.53 -27.17 1.84
N TYR A 1087 14.62 -28.24 1.05
CA TYR A 1087 13.49 -29.14 0.82
C TYR A 1087 13.08 -29.89 2.10
N ASN A 1088 14.06 -30.46 2.81
CA ASN A 1088 13.83 -31.23 4.04
C ASN A 1088 13.15 -30.36 5.11
N LYS A 1089 13.63 -29.12 5.30
CA LYS A 1089 13.03 -28.15 6.23
C LYS A 1089 11.58 -27.84 5.87
N ALA A 1090 11.32 -27.46 4.61
CA ALA A 1090 9.97 -27.12 4.18
C ALA A 1090 9.03 -28.34 4.23
N GLU A 1091 9.52 -29.55 3.91
CA GLU A 1091 8.74 -30.79 4.00
C GLU A 1091 8.42 -31.16 5.46
N GLN A 1092 9.34 -30.93 6.40
CA GLN A 1092 9.08 -31.06 7.84
C GLN A 1092 8.02 -30.06 8.30
N GLU A 1093 8.18 -28.77 7.99
CA GLU A 1093 7.18 -27.73 8.33
C GLU A 1093 5.80 -28.07 7.76
N MET A 1094 5.71 -28.58 6.52
CA MET A 1094 4.43 -29.05 5.96
C MET A 1094 3.86 -30.27 6.70
N LYS A 1095 4.69 -31.28 7.00
CA LYS A 1095 4.23 -32.51 7.69
C LYS A 1095 3.73 -32.24 9.11
N GLU A 1096 4.38 -31.34 9.84
CA GLU A 1096 4.00 -30.96 11.20
C GLU A 1096 2.66 -30.20 11.24
N ASN A 1097 2.30 -29.49 10.15
CA ASN A 1097 1.09 -28.68 10.04
C ASN A 1097 -0.04 -29.32 9.22
N VAL A 1098 0.09 -30.57 8.76
CA VAL A 1098 -0.96 -31.33 8.06
C VAL A 1098 -1.47 -32.43 9.00
N VAL A 1099 -2.57 -32.15 9.70
CA VAL A 1099 -3.08 -32.99 10.79
C VAL A 1099 -4.29 -33.82 10.37
N ILE A 1100 -4.36 -35.07 10.82
CA ILE A 1100 -5.55 -35.91 10.64
C ILE A 1100 -6.57 -35.54 11.72
N CYS A 1101 -7.72 -35.01 11.31
CA CYS A 1101 -8.81 -34.67 12.23
C CYS A 1101 -10.00 -35.62 11.99
N ARG A 1102 -10.45 -36.28 13.06
CA ARG A 1102 -11.56 -37.26 13.03
C ARG A 1102 -12.79 -36.84 13.84
N LYS A 1103 -12.78 -35.66 14.48
CA LYS A 1103 -13.88 -35.14 15.31
C LYS A 1103 -14.22 -33.70 14.91
N TRP A 1104 -15.49 -33.43 14.68
CA TRP A 1104 -15.98 -32.10 14.32
C TRP A 1104 -15.55 -30.98 15.29
N SER A 1105 -15.60 -31.26 16.60
CA SER A 1105 -15.24 -30.30 17.66
C SER A 1105 -13.79 -29.83 17.64
N GLU A 1106 -12.89 -30.58 16.99
CA GLU A 1106 -11.46 -30.25 16.91
C GLU A 1106 -11.13 -29.43 15.65
N CYS A 1107 -11.98 -29.47 14.60
CA CYS A 1107 -11.73 -28.78 13.33
C CYS A 1107 -11.44 -27.28 13.49
N ALA A 1108 -12.28 -26.55 14.22
CA ALA A 1108 -12.13 -25.11 14.39
C ALA A 1108 -10.83 -24.73 15.12
N ALA A 1109 -10.47 -25.48 16.18
CA ALA A 1109 -9.24 -25.25 16.94
C ALA A 1109 -7.98 -25.55 16.12
N GLN A 1110 -8.00 -26.62 15.31
CA GLN A 1110 -6.87 -26.99 14.45
C GLN A 1110 -6.68 -25.98 13.29
N LEU A 1111 -7.76 -25.40 12.75
CA LEU A 1111 -7.68 -24.32 11.74
C LEU A 1111 -7.14 -23.01 12.34
N ALA A 1112 -7.54 -22.66 13.57
CA ALA A 1112 -6.99 -21.51 14.30
C ALA A 1112 -5.50 -21.72 14.65
N ALA A 1113 -5.09 -22.97 14.90
CA ALA A 1113 -3.69 -23.38 15.03
C ALA A 1113 -2.90 -23.41 13.70
N LYS A 1114 -3.43 -22.81 12.62
CA LYS A 1114 -2.82 -22.71 11.28
C LYS A 1114 -2.65 -24.04 10.52
N HIS A 1115 -3.20 -25.15 11.01
CA HIS A 1115 -3.05 -26.45 10.35
C HIS A 1115 -3.98 -26.64 9.12
N LEU A 1116 -3.54 -27.47 8.18
CA LEU A 1116 -4.41 -28.10 7.18
C LEU A 1116 -4.96 -29.41 7.74
N LEU A 1117 -6.22 -29.72 7.45
CA LEU A 1117 -6.92 -30.87 8.02
C LEU A 1117 -7.12 -31.97 6.97
N LEU A 1118 -6.66 -33.19 7.25
CA LEU A 1118 -7.13 -34.40 6.57
C LEU A 1118 -8.35 -34.93 7.32
N ILE A 1119 -9.53 -34.83 6.70
CA ILE A 1119 -10.82 -35.20 7.34
C ILE A 1119 -11.57 -36.30 6.58
N PRO A 1120 -12.27 -37.23 7.27
CA PRO A 1120 -13.17 -38.18 6.63
C PRO A 1120 -14.34 -37.44 5.96
N PHE A 1121 -14.46 -37.56 4.63
CA PHE A 1121 -15.42 -36.80 3.84
C PHE A 1121 -16.22 -37.69 2.87
N CYS A 1122 -17.51 -37.38 2.70
CA CYS A 1122 -18.44 -38.13 1.83
C CYS A 1122 -18.43 -37.66 0.36
N GLY A 1123 -17.64 -36.65 -0.01
CA GLY A 1123 -17.54 -36.15 -1.39
C GLY A 1123 -18.74 -35.33 -1.89
N ARG A 1124 -19.76 -35.08 -1.06
CA ARG A 1124 -21.01 -34.39 -1.48
C ARG A 1124 -20.87 -32.87 -1.34
N PRO A 1125 -21.16 -32.05 -2.37
CA PRO A 1125 -21.01 -30.59 -2.33
C PRO A 1125 -21.73 -29.90 -1.17
N ILE A 1126 -22.96 -30.33 -0.81
CA ILE A 1126 -23.73 -29.77 0.32
C ILE A 1126 -22.96 -29.91 1.65
N CYS A 1127 -22.24 -31.03 1.84
CA CYS A 1127 -21.42 -31.25 3.02
C CYS A 1127 -20.17 -30.36 3.01
N GLU A 1128 -19.62 -30.05 1.82
CA GLU A 1128 -18.52 -29.10 1.66
C GLU A 1128 -18.94 -27.67 2.04
N ASP A 1129 -20.13 -27.25 1.62
CA ASP A 1129 -20.71 -25.95 1.99
C ASP A 1129 -20.99 -25.84 3.48
N ASN A 1130 -21.59 -26.87 4.09
CA ASN A 1130 -21.78 -26.92 5.55
C ASN A 1130 -20.44 -26.86 6.29
N ILE A 1131 -19.42 -27.64 5.89
CA ILE A 1131 -18.08 -27.59 6.52
C ILE A 1131 -17.47 -26.19 6.42
N LYS A 1132 -17.54 -25.56 5.24
CA LYS A 1132 -17.01 -24.21 5.01
C LYS A 1132 -17.76 -23.15 5.83
N ARG A 1133 -19.10 -23.19 5.83
CA ARG A 1133 -19.96 -22.27 6.60
C ARG A 1133 -19.69 -22.39 8.09
N ASP A 1134 -19.71 -23.62 8.62
CA ASP A 1134 -19.70 -23.88 10.07
C ASP A 1134 -18.29 -23.83 10.67
N THR A 1135 -17.23 -23.77 9.85
CA THR A 1135 -15.86 -23.42 10.27
C THR A 1135 -15.48 -21.96 9.97
N THR A 1136 -16.42 -21.13 9.49
CA THR A 1136 -16.19 -19.69 9.34
C THR A 1136 -16.34 -19.00 10.69
N LEU A 1137 -15.21 -18.78 11.36
CA LEU A 1137 -15.07 -17.95 12.56
C LEU A 1137 -14.13 -16.78 12.24
N ASP A 1138 -14.50 -15.58 12.68
CA ASP A 1138 -13.64 -14.40 12.58
C ASP A 1138 -12.69 -14.36 13.78
N ASP A 1139 -11.49 -14.90 13.59
CA ASP A 1139 -10.45 -15.03 14.61
C ASP A 1139 -9.37 -13.93 14.52
N GLY A 1140 -9.60 -12.90 13.69
CA GLY A 1140 -8.65 -11.80 13.48
C GLY A 1140 -7.39 -12.15 12.69
N THR A 1141 -7.16 -13.41 12.26
CA THR A 1141 -5.93 -13.82 11.54
C THR A 1141 -5.91 -13.46 10.04
N ALA A 1142 -6.72 -12.50 9.63
CA ALA A 1142 -6.90 -12.12 8.23
C ALA A 1142 -6.00 -10.93 7.84
N ASP A 1143 -4.93 -11.20 7.09
CA ASP A 1143 -4.17 -10.19 6.35
C ASP A 1143 -5.11 -9.24 5.58
N VAL A 1144 -4.77 -7.96 5.50
CA VAL A 1144 -5.60 -6.92 4.86
C VAL A 1144 -5.82 -7.23 3.38
N GLY A 1145 -7.00 -7.77 3.05
CA GLY A 1145 -7.42 -8.17 1.69
C GLY A 1145 -7.68 -9.66 1.52
N ALA A 1146 -7.31 -10.51 2.49
CA ALA A 1146 -7.67 -11.92 2.53
C ALA A 1146 -9.01 -12.11 3.28
N SER A 1147 -9.95 -12.86 2.69
CA SER A 1147 -11.23 -13.14 3.34
C SER A 1147 -11.10 -14.12 4.51
N THR A 1148 -11.90 -13.90 5.56
CA THR A 1148 -12.18 -14.81 6.67
C THR A 1148 -13.00 -16.01 6.19
N MET A 1149 -12.33 -16.92 5.48
CA MET A 1149 -12.93 -18.12 4.92
C MET A 1149 -12.79 -19.28 5.90
N GLY A 1150 -13.89 -19.92 6.26
CA GLY A 1150 -13.87 -21.28 6.78
C GLY A 1150 -13.28 -22.27 5.76
N ALA A 1151 -13.03 -23.49 6.21
CA ALA A 1151 -12.26 -24.47 5.46
C ALA A 1151 -12.94 -24.85 4.14
N LYS A 1152 -12.26 -24.60 3.02
CA LYS A 1152 -12.63 -25.20 1.72
C LYS A 1152 -12.02 -26.61 1.63
N SER A 1153 -12.57 -27.46 0.77
CA SER A 1153 -11.75 -28.59 0.29
C SER A 1153 -10.62 -28.05 -0.57
N LEU A 1154 -9.47 -28.73 -0.52
CA LEU A 1154 -8.28 -28.39 -1.29
C LEU A 1154 -8.07 -29.46 -2.35
N CYS A 1155 -7.93 -30.72 -1.92
CA CYS A 1155 -7.96 -31.90 -2.79
C CYS A 1155 -8.26 -33.18 -1.99
N VAL A 1156 -8.67 -34.24 -2.66
CA VAL A 1156 -8.56 -35.63 -2.20
C VAL A 1156 -7.14 -36.10 -2.54
N PRO A 1157 -6.22 -36.30 -1.57
CA PRO A 1157 -4.85 -36.70 -1.87
C PRO A 1157 -4.79 -38.10 -2.48
N PHE A 1158 -3.91 -38.32 -3.44
CA PHE A 1158 -3.69 -39.66 -3.99
C PHE A 1158 -3.02 -40.61 -2.98
N GLU A 1159 -2.23 -40.05 -2.05
CA GLU A 1159 -1.67 -40.78 -0.92
C GLU A 1159 -2.59 -40.62 0.30
N GLN A 1160 -3.53 -41.57 0.44
CA GLN A 1160 -4.42 -41.67 1.59
C GLN A 1160 -3.69 -42.18 2.85
N PRO A 1161 -4.15 -41.84 4.08
CA PRO A 1161 -3.61 -42.37 5.33
C PRO A 1161 -3.57 -43.91 5.41
N LYS A 1162 -2.57 -44.44 6.12
CA LYS A 1162 -2.23 -45.87 6.20
C LYS A 1162 -2.09 -46.32 7.65
N GLY A 1163 -2.08 -47.63 7.89
CA GLY A 1163 -1.90 -48.19 9.23
C GLY A 1163 -3.10 -47.91 10.14
N ALA A 1164 -2.87 -47.41 11.35
CA ALA A 1164 -3.92 -47.12 12.33
C ALA A 1164 -4.93 -46.08 11.83
N ASP A 1165 -4.49 -45.13 11.00
CA ASP A 1165 -5.29 -44.01 10.50
C ASP A 1165 -6.10 -44.32 9.24
N ILE A 1166 -6.08 -45.56 8.74
CA ILE A 1166 -6.90 -45.98 7.59
C ILE A 1166 -8.39 -45.71 7.84
N LEU A 1167 -9.10 -45.34 6.77
CA LEU A 1167 -10.55 -45.11 6.82
C LEU A 1167 -11.28 -46.46 6.89
N LYS A 1168 -12.12 -46.64 7.91
CA LYS A 1168 -12.84 -47.89 8.19
C LYS A 1168 -14.24 -47.87 7.54
N SER A 1169 -14.81 -49.04 7.28
CA SER A 1169 -16.17 -49.18 6.69
C SER A 1169 -17.28 -48.43 7.44
N ASN A 1170 -17.06 -48.16 8.73
CA ASN A 1170 -18.01 -47.53 9.63
C ASN A 1170 -17.63 -46.07 9.95
N ASP A 1171 -16.53 -45.54 9.39
CA ASP A 1171 -16.14 -44.15 9.59
C ASP A 1171 -17.11 -43.24 8.82
N GLN A 1172 -17.86 -42.41 9.55
CA GLN A 1172 -18.78 -41.43 8.97
C GLN A 1172 -18.06 -40.18 8.51
N CYS A 1173 -18.72 -39.41 7.63
CA CYS A 1173 -18.30 -38.07 7.26
C CYS A 1173 -18.26 -37.17 8.51
N ILE A 1174 -17.22 -36.36 8.65
CA ILE A 1174 -16.94 -35.61 9.90
C ILE A 1174 -18.00 -34.58 10.28
N HIS A 1175 -18.80 -34.08 9.33
CA HIS A 1175 -19.83 -33.07 9.62
C HIS A 1175 -21.07 -33.74 10.27
N PRO A 1176 -21.53 -33.27 11.45
CA PRO A 1176 -22.50 -34.00 12.26
C PRO A 1176 -23.88 -34.13 11.61
N GLU A 1177 -24.29 -33.21 10.74
CA GLU A 1177 -25.58 -33.28 10.03
C GLU A 1177 -25.56 -34.26 8.85
N CYS A 1178 -24.39 -34.78 8.47
CA CYS A 1178 -24.22 -35.53 7.23
C CYS A 1178 -24.72 -36.98 7.30
N GLY A 1179 -24.43 -37.68 8.41
CA GLY A 1179 -24.85 -39.06 8.70
C GLY A 1179 -24.38 -40.17 7.74
N GLN A 1180 -23.70 -39.83 6.64
CA GLN A 1180 -23.24 -40.79 5.61
C GLN A 1180 -21.85 -41.34 5.92
N PRO A 1181 -21.49 -42.53 5.41
CA PRO A 1181 -20.10 -43.01 5.41
C PRO A 1181 -19.19 -42.02 4.67
N ALA A 1182 -17.93 -41.92 5.14
CA ALA A 1182 -16.89 -41.20 4.44
C ALA A 1182 -16.33 -42.05 3.28
N GLY A 1183 -16.09 -41.43 2.12
CA GLY A 1183 -15.53 -42.12 0.94
C GLY A 1183 -14.02 -42.00 0.84
N SER A 1184 -13.41 -40.98 1.45
CA SER A 1184 -11.97 -40.76 1.49
C SER A 1184 -11.58 -39.77 2.58
N PHE A 1185 -10.29 -39.72 2.93
CA PHE A 1185 -9.71 -38.53 3.54
C PHE A 1185 -9.54 -37.45 2.49
N THR A 1186 -10.12 -36.28 2.75
CA THR A 1186 -9.97 -35.08 1.91
C THR A 1186 -9.19 -34.04 2.69
N LEU A 1187 -8.26 -33.36 2.02
CA LEU A 1187 -7.51 -32.24 2.57
C LEU A 1187 -8.41 -30.99 2.53
N PHE A 1188 -8.59 -30.36 3.68
CA PHE A 1188 -9.35 -29.13 3.89
C PHE A 1188 -8.48 -28.08 4.56
N GLY A 1189 -8.78 -26.80 4.35
CA GLY A 1189 -8.08 -25.73 5.04
C GLY A 1189 -8.46 -24.32 4.58
N ARG A 1190 -7.78 -23.33 5.14
CA ARG A 1190 -7.86 -21.94 4.68
C ARG A 1190 -7.03 -21.80 3.39
N SER A 1191 -7.65 -21.30 2.33
CA SER A 1191 -6.96 -20.99 1.07
C SER A 1191 -6.54 -19.52 1.02
N TYR A 1192 -5.68 -19.17 0.06
CA TYR A 1192 -5.03 -17.87 -0.11
C TYR A 1192 -5.64 -17.06 -1.26
#